data_AF-A0A922LM12-F1
#
_entry.id   AF-A0A922LM12-F1
#
_cell.length_a   1.000
_cell.length_b   1.000
_cell.length_c   1.000
_cell.angle_alpha   90.00
_cell.angle_beta   90.00
_cell.angle_gamma   90.00
#
_symmetry.space_group_name_H-M   'P 1'
#
loop_
_entity.id
_entity.type
_entity.pdbx_description
1 polymer ?
#
loop_
_entity_poly.entity_id
_entity_poly.type
_entity_poly.pdbx_seq_one_letter_code
_entity_poly.pdbx_strand_id
1 'polypeptide(L)'
;MTKQQMDNAINHFIEAGAYIKATDAAINSCQWTKASHILNSMESKKSSEQLSPYFLKLAQHYIGCREYNAAEQAFIKANQSKLAINMYISIGMWEKAHQLASSIMDQTELTNMYLSHAEEFEKIGNYKEAERLYLTVKETDRAISMYKNTRQYREMLRLVKQFNSDLLNQTYLHLAEQFQSEGNFKQAEQYYLEAKDWKSAVSMYRTIDRWEDAYRVASSCTEQPELRKQVAYLWAKHLGGESAVRLLTRLRLIENAIDYATEHCAFDFAFELAQSGSCTERLPEVHNKYAMFLEDEGKFTEAEEQFMKAGKPREAVLMYVHNQDWDSAARVASEHDPDSINDVLLGQARLAFGEKEFAQAEALLLRAQRPDMAVRVYREAGMWEEAIRVAETYLPNRAEELKEELREERMHAITGGPRLSNRKQSTDDRNTSYSAINELKNSTTNTYFIQARNYESNGEYLRAVEYYLKITPNTNSVDNNSNDSIKQSITPELCENAWLHAASLAVKFLPTDSSVKVTELVASRLASIQRHTLAGELLLSIDKIHKAIDAFIAGENWSKAKCVARELEPRLEAYVEAKYKEALKIKGQADTLASVDINSALDMYAEQGKWEKCLSTVEQLLNEAKQNVNGHSMKGNGNNTNTLSSSNVLKEYQRLHKYVAVYAANLIKDSRVYDAMLLYKKYGTPAYKQNFNIYKRIFQGITSQRGLYGSDAYPTWSTLRDILFDLNQNLKQTKSDIQPEIIKLFDRMLLVTHYYAIRSALLSTQQDVKEIVTQISVSLLRHSDILPADKVFYEAGIDCRQIGWNNMAFVFLNRYLDLVEAIEDPDNSSNTLDSSDFQGTDIPMEVPIPEHLYTTHKEHESIREWILAISMDHKFDQTLPKDERGVYIASLNSPNIGLSSLPCIITGYPILRNGIIFEPSKRAAIQTNWNKFLYIIKMNKTFECLNVKEFIEQWCGTPTYNK
;
A
#
# COMPACT_ATOMS: atom_id res chain seq x y z
N MET A 1 -69.38 -20.07 79.45
CA MET A 1 -68.67 -20.31 80.72
C MET A 1 -68.32 -18.96 81.34
N THR A 2 -68.53 -18.78 82.64
CA THR A 2 -68.06 -17.57 83.34
C THR A 2 -66.52 -17.58 83.44
N LYS A 3 -65.88 -16.41 83.49
CA LYS A 3 -64.41 -16.26 83.58
C LYS A 3 -63.79 -17.11 84.70
N GLN A 4 -64.53 -17.25 85.80
CA GLN A 4 -64.18 -18.07 86.96
C GLN A 4 -64.24 -19.59 86.68
N GLN A 5 -65.16 -20.06 85.83
CA GLN A 5 -65.20 -21.46 85.38
C GLN A 5 -64.03 -21.79 84.47
N MET A 6 -63.62 -20.85 83.61
CA MET A 6 -62.44 -21.02 82.75
C MET A 6 -61.15 -21.05 83.57
N ASP A 7 -61.02 -20.19 84.59
CA ASP A 7 -59.89 -20.20 85.53
C ASP A 7 -59.75 -21.53 86.29
N ASN A 8 -60.86 -22.05 86.79
CA ASN A 8 -60.88 -23.34 87.46
C ASN A 8 -60.51 -24.48 86.51
N ALA A 9 -60.97 -24.42 85.24
CA ALA A 9 -60.60 -25.40 84.23
C ALA A 9 -59.10 -25.36 83.88
N ILE A 10 -58.51 -24.15 83.77
CA ILE A 10 -57.07 -23.98 83.50
C ILE A 10 -56.25 -24.57 84.66
N ASN A 11 -56.59 -24.23 85.91
CA ASN A 11 -55.90 -24.77 87.09
C ASN A 11 -56.04 -26.28 87.18
N HIS A 12 -57.23 -26.83 86.92
CA HIS A 12 -57.47 -28.27 86.87
C HIS A 12 -56.61 -28.96 85.79
N PHE A 13 -56.47 -28.36 84.60
CA PHE A 13 -55.59 -28.91 83.57
C PHE A 13 -54.09 -28.81 83.92
N ILE A 14 -53.68 -27.79 84.69
CA ILE A 14 -52.32 -27.65 85.21
C ILE A 14 -52.03 -28.75 86.25
N GLU A 15 -52.93 -28.92 87.22
CA GLU A 15 -52.82 -29.95 88.27
C GLU A 15 -52.85 -31.37 87.69
N ALA A 16 -53.62 -31.60 86.62
CA ALA A 16 -53.66 -32.85 85.89
C ALA A 16 -52.43 -33.11 84.97
N GLY A 17 -51.45 -32.18 84.93
CA GLY A 17 -50.27 -32.28 84.05
C GLY A 17 -50.59 -32.13 82.55
N ALA A 18 -51.81 -31.74 82.19
CA ALA A 18 -52.29 -31.59 80.82
C ALA A 18 -52.07 -30.15 80.29
N TYR A 19 -50.84 -29.67 80.38
CA TYR A 19 -50.46 -28.27 80.11
C TYR A 19 -50.78 -27.74 78.69
N ILE A 20 -50.85 -28.60 77.67
CA ILE A 20 -51.25 -28.19 76.30
C ILE A 20 -52.74 -27.78 76.28
N LYS A 21 -53.59 -28.56 76.97
CA LYS A 21 -55.01 -28.22 77.12
C LYS A 21 -55.21 -27.00 78.02
N ALA A 22 -54.36 -26.84 79.04
CA ALA A 22 -54.35 -25.65 79.88
C ALA A 22 -53.98 -24.38 79.09
N THR A 23 -53.00 -24.47 78.18
CA THR A 23 -52.58 -23.35 77.32
C THR A 23 -53.63 -23.04 76.25
N ASP A 24 -54.24 -24.04 75.62
CA ASP A 24 -55.41 -23.84 74.74
C ASP A 24 -56.57 -23.15 75.46
N ALA A 25 -56.91 -23.61 76.66
CA ALA A 25 -57.97 -23.00 77.47
C ALA A 25 -57.61 -21.56 77.89
N ALA A 26 -56.35 -21.28 78.21
CA ALA A 26 -55.87 -19.94 78.57
C ALA A 26 -55.88 -18.98 77.37
N ILE A 27 -55.48 -19.41 76.17
CA ILE A 27 -55.52 -18.61 74.95
C ILE A 27 -56.98 -18.35 74.53
N ASN A 28 -57.82 -19.38 74.52
CA ASN A 28 -59.24 -19.26 74.15
C ASN A 28 -60.05 -18.40 75.14
N SER A 29 -59.59 -18.26 76.37
CA SER A 29 -60.18 -17.38 77.39
C SER A 29 -59.54 -15.98 77.44
N CYS A 30 -58.66 -15.65 76.48
CA CYS A 30 -57.92 -14.40 76.38
C CYS A 30 -57.06 -14.07 77.61
N GLN A 31 -56.60 -15.09 78.34
CA GLN A 31 -55.73 -14.94 79.51
C GLN A 31 -54.25 -15.09 79.13
N TRP A 32 -53.77 -14.13 78.34
CA TRP A 32 -52.47 -14.17 77.67
C TRP A 32 -51.26 -14.23 78.61
N THR A 33 -51.32 -13.54 79.76
CA THR A 33 -50.24 -13.54 80.76
C THR A 33 -50.11 -14.91 81.43
N LYS A 34 -51.23 -15.54 81.81
CA LYS A 34 -51.24 -16.92 82.31
C LYS A 34 -50.79 -17.91 81.24
N ALA A 35 -51.24 -17.74 80.00
CA ALA A 35 -50.80 -18.56 78.87
C ALA A 35 -49.27 -18.46 78.68
N SER A 36 -48.68 -17.26 78.75
CA SER A 36 -47.23 -17.05 78.67
C SER A 36 -46.47 -17.73 79.81
N HIS A 37 -46.97 -17.65 81.05
CA HIS A 37 -46.34 -18.31 82.19
C HIS A 37 -46.39 -19.85 82.07
N ILE A 38 -47.53 -20.41 81.65
CA ILE A 38 -47.68 -21.85 81.45
C ILE A 38 -46.76 -22.32 80.32
N LEU A 39 -46.69 -21.60 79.20
CA LEU A 39 -45.80 -21.92 78.08
C LEU A 39 -44.31 -21.87 78.46
N ASN A 40 -43.88 -20.84 79.21
CA ASN A 40 -42.50 -20.75 79.70
C ASN A 40 -42.15 -21.88 80.67
N SER A 41 -43.10 -22.35 81.48
CA SER A 41 -42.87 -23.48 82.40
C SER A 41 -42.73 -24.83 81.67
N MET A 42 -43.23 -24.93 80.44
CA MET A 42 -43.23 -26.12 79.60
C MET A 42 -41.97 -26.27 78.72
N GLU A 43 -41.24 -25.18 78.53
CA GLU A 43 -40.07 -25.05 77.66
C GLU A 43 -38.96 -26.07 78.01
N SER A 44 -38.85 -26.50 79.27
CA SER A 44 -37.85 -27.47 79.71
C SER A 44 -38.24 -28.95 79.58
N LYS A 45 -39.51 -29.26 79.26
CA LYS A 45 -40.08 -30.62 79.42
C LYS A 45 -40.63 -31.27 78.14
N LYS A 46 -40.83 -30.54 77.04
CA LYS A 46 -41.39 -31.08 75.77
C LYS A 46 -40.68 -30.53 74.53
N SER A 47 -40.74 -31.29 73.42
CA SER A 47 -40.18 -30.92 72.11
C SER A 47 -40.73 -29.60 71.59
N SER A 48 -39.83 -28.68 71.22
CA SER A 48 -40.08 -27.30 70.75
C SER A 48 -41.16 -27.18 69.65
N GLU A 49 -41.27 -28.19 68.78
CA GLU A 49 -42.22 -28.21 67.65
C GLU A 49 -43.70 -28.21 68.07
N GLN A 50 -44.05 -28.82 69.21
CA GLN A 50 -45.44 -28.85 69.69
C GLN A 50 -45.91 -27.52 70.30
N LEU A 51 -44.96 -26.66 70.70
CA LEU A 51 -45.23 -25.39 71.38
C LEU A 51 -45.21 -24.19 70.41
N SER A 52 -44.58 -24.31 69.25
CA SER A 52 -44.50 -23.29 68.20
C SER A 52 -45.83 -22.60 67.85
N PRO A 53 -46.96 -23.30 67.59
CA PRO A 53 -48.22 -22.64 67.23
C PRO A 53 -48.82 -21.78 68.35
N TYR A 54 -48.50 -22.08 69.62
CA TYR A 54 -48.97 -21.31 70.77
C TYR A 54 -48.15 -20.02 70.94
N PHE A 55 -46.83 -20.10 70.75
CA PHE A 55 -45.96 -18.93 70.74
C PHE A 55 -46.27 -17.97 69.58
N LEU A 56 -46.67 -18.47 68.40
CA LEU A 56 -47.12 -17.63 67.29
C LEU A 56 -48.39 -16.84 67.61
N LYS A 57 -49.40 -17.47 68.23
CA LYS A 57 -50.62 -16.78 68.68
C LYS A 57 -50.32 -15.72 69.74
N LEU A 58 -49.37 -16.00 70.63
CA LEU A 58 -48.91 -15.07 71.65
C LEU A 58 -48.17 -13.87 71.03
N ALA A 59 -47.33 -14.12 70.02
CA ALA A 59 -46.62 -13.07 69.28
C ALA A 59 -47.58 -12.15 68.51
N GLN A 60 -48.62 -12.71 67.86
CA GLN A 60 -49.67 -11.93 67.19
C GLN A 60 -50.44 -11.03 68.17
N HIS A 61 -50.72 -11.51 69.38
CA HIS A 61 -51.32 -10.69 70.44
C HIS A 61 -50.37 -9.54 70.86
N TYR A 62 -49.08 -9.82 71.08
CA TYR A 62 -48.10 -8.79 71.43
C TYR A 62 -47.91 -7.73 70.33
N ILE A 63 -48.00 -8.11 69.05
CA ILE A 63 -48.05 -7.16 67.93
C ILE A 63 -49.26 -6.22 68.07
N GLY A 64 -50.45 -6.77 68.35
CA GLY A 64 -51.67 -5.99 68.57
C GLY A 64 -51.57 -5.02 69.75
N CYS A 65 -50.85 -5.41 70.81
CA CYS A 65 -50.60 -4.59 71.99
C CYS A 65 -49.42 -3.61 71.85
N ARG A 66 -48.74 -3.57 70.69
CA ARG A 66 -47.52 -2.79 70.42
C ARG A 66 -46.33 -3.13 71.33
N GLU A 67 -46.32 -4.32 71.93
CA GLU A 67 -45.23 -4.82 72.76
C GLU A 67 -44.21 -5.60 71.90
N TYR A 68 -43.48 -4.89 71.04
CA TYR A 68 -42.67 -5.51 69.99
C TYR A 68 -41.49 -6.33 70.52
N ASN A 69 -40.88 -5.95 71.63
CA ASN A 69 -39.79 -6.74 72.24
C ASN A 69 -40.33 -8.09 72.80
N ALA A 70 -41.56 -8.12 73.32
CA ALA A 70 -42.19 -9.35 73.80
C ALA A 70 -42.64 -10.24 72.62
N ALA A 71 -43.10 -9.61 71.53
CA ALA A 71 -43.40 -10.30 70.27
C ALA A 71 -42.14 -10.94 69.65
N GLU A 72 -41.01 -10.22 69.65
CA GLU A 72 -39.70 -10.72 69.19
C GLU A 72 -39.30 -11.99 69.96
N GLN A 73 -39.32 -11.94 71.29
CA GLN A 73 -39.00 -13.09 72.13
C GLN A 73 -39.95 -14.28 71.86
N ALA A 74 -41.24 -14.00 71.66
CA ALA A 74 -42.22 -15.04 71.33
C ALA A 74 -41.98 -15.67 69.94
N PHE A 75 -41.58 -14.89 68.93
CA PHE A 75 -41.22 -15.40 67.61
C PHE A 75 -39.91 -16.20 67.61
N ILE A 76 -38.91 -15.78 68.37
CA ILE A 76 -37.65 -16.52 68.55
C ILE A 76 -37.96 -17.88 69.22
N LYS A 77 -38.80 -17.88 70.28
CA LYS A 77 -39.25 -19.10 70.95
C LYS A 77 -40.08 -20.02 70.05
N ALA A 78 -40.79 -19.47 69.06
CA ALA A 78 -41.52 -20.23 68.05
C ALA A 78 -40.62 -20.81 66.94
N ASN A 79 -39.31 -20.52 66.95
CA ASN A 79 -38.34 -20.81 65.90
C ASN A 79 -38.73 -20.16 64.54
N GLN A 80 -39.39 -19.01 64.58
CA GLN A 80 -39.90 -18.27 63.41
C GLN A 80 -39.33 -16.84 63.36
N SER A 81 -38.01 -16.74 63.40
CA SER A 81 -37.29 -15.46 63.43
C SER A 81 -37.53 -14.59 62.18
N LYS A 82 -37.84 -15.22 61.02
CA LYS A 82 -38.22 -14.53 59.77
C LYS A 82 -39.45 -13.63 59.97
N LEU A 83 -40.45 -14.09 60.73
CA LEU A 83 -41.66 -13.31 61.01
C LEU A 83 -41.41 -12.13 61.96
N ALA A 84 -40.46 -12.26 62.91
CA ALA A 84 -40.06 -11.18 63.80
C ALA A 84 -39.36 -10.04 63.06
N ILE A 85 -38.51 -10.39 62.09
CA ILE A 85 -37.80 -9.41 61.26
C ILE A 85 -38.80 -8.67 60.36
N ASN A 86 -39.71 -9.40 59.69
CA ASN A 86 -40.77 -8.81 58.88
C ASN A 86 -41.70 -7.89 59.70
N MET A 87 -41.98 -8.25 60.96
CA MET A 87 -42.71 -7.36 61.88
C MET A 87 -41.99 -6.03 62.05
N TYR A 88 -40.70 -6.03 62.43
CA TYR A 88 -39.95 -4.78 62.62
C TYR A 88 -39.82 -3.95 61.34
N ILE A 89 -39.69 -4.59 60.19
CA ILE A 89 -39.66 -3.96 58.87
C ILE A 89 -41.00 -3.28 58.56
N SER A 90 -42.12 -3.98 58.75
CA SER A 90 -43.46 -3.43 58.48
C SER A 90 -43.81 -2.21 59.35
N ILE A 91 -43.17 -2.08 60.51
CA ILE A 91 -43.35 -0.97 61.46
C ILE A 91 -42.35 0.18 61.20
N GLY A 92 -41.34 -0.04 60.34
CA GLY A 92 -40.28 0.95 60.05
C GLY A 92 -39.19 1.04 61.12
N MET A 93 -39.07 0.04 62.02
CA MET A 93 -38.01 -0.05 63.03
C MET A 93 -36.77 -0.76 62.47
N TRP A 94 -36.14 -0.15 61.48
CA TRP A 94 -35.07 -0.73 60.65
C TRP A 94 -33.82 -1.13 61.42
N GLU A 95 -33.42 -0.34 62.42
CA GLU A 95 -32.21 -0.63 63.21
C GLU A 95 -32.36 -1.93 64.02
N LYS A 96 -33.55 -2.14 64.61
CA LYS A 96 -33.86 -3.38 65.34
C LYS A 96 -34.03 -4.56 64.39
N ALA A 97 -34.66 -4.36 63.23
CA ALA A 97 -34.76 -5.37 62.20
C ALA A 97 -33.37 -5.83 61.74
N HIS A 98 -32.44 -4.88 61.51
CA HIS A 98 -31.08 -5.18 61.09
C HIS A 98 -30.26 -5.86 62.18
N GLN A 99 -30.35 -5.43 63.43
CA GLN A 99 -29.66 -6.08 64.55
C GLN A 99 -30.14 -7.54 64.76
N LEU A 100 -31.45 -7.75 64.69
CA LEU A 100 -32.06 -9.07 64.83
C LEU A 100 -31.69 -9.98 63.65
N ALA A 101 -31.73 -9.44 62.43
CA ALA A 101 -31.45 -10.22 61.24
C ALA A 101 -29.95 -10.54 61.11
N SER A 102 -29.05 -9.61 61.45
CA SER A 102 -27.59 -9.83 61.45
C SER A 102 -27.11 -10.77 62.58
N SER A 103 -27.89 -10.97 63.64
CA SER A 103 -27.54 -11.91 64.71
C SER A 103 -28.06 -13.34 64.48
N ILE A 104 -29.08 -13.51 63.63
CA ILE A 104 -29.77 -14.79 63.44
C ILE A 104 -29.55 -15.37 62.03
N MET A 105 -29.41 -14.53 61.01
CA MET A 105 -29.35 -14.96 59.61
C MET A 105 -27.94 -14.89 59.05
N ASP A 106 -27.66 -15.76 58.09
CA ASP A 106 -26.49 -15.64 57.23
C ASP A 106 -26.59 -14.39 56.35
N GLN A 107 -25.43 -13.78 56.04
CA GLN A 107 -25.33 -12.55 55.27
C GLN A 107 -26.06 -12.61 53.91
N THR A 108 -26.12 -13.79 53.28
CA THR A 108 -26.80 -14.02 51.99
C THR A 108 -28.31 -14.03 52.12
N GLU A 109 -28.87 -14.68 53.15
CA GLU A 109 -30.31 -14.65 53.43
C GLU A 109 -30.77 -13.24 53.83
N LEU A 110 -29.93 -12.53 54.60
CA LEU A 110 -30.17 -11.14 55.00
C LEU A 110 -30.27 -10.22 53.78
N THR A 111 -29.30 -10.32 52.85
CA THR A 111 -29.29 -9.58 51.59
C THR A 111 -30.54 -9.84 50.77
N ASN A 112 -30.93 -11.12 50.59
CA ASN A 112 -32.12 -11.48 49.81
C ASN A 112 -33.42 -10.90 50.41
N MET A 113 -33.51 -10.88 51.75
CA MET A 113 -34.67 -10.33 52.44
C MET A 113 -34.77 -8.80 52.23
N TYR A 114 -33.67 -8.06 52.32
CA TYR A 114 -33.67 -6.61 52.05
C TYR A 114 -33.97 -6.29 50.59
N LEU A 115 -33.46 -7.10 49.65
CA LEU A 115 -33.78 -6.96 48.23
C LEU A 115 -35.28 -7.15 47.96
N SER A 116 -35.90 -8.17 48.55
CA SER A 116 -37.35 -8.42 48.41
C SER A 116 -38.18 -7.23 48.94
N HIS A 117 -37.78 -6.64 50.06
CA HIS A 117 -38.50 -5.47 50.60
C HIS A 117 -38.24 -4.20 49.79
N ALA A 118 -37.03 -4.01 49.26
CA ALA A 118 -36.72 -2.90 48.37
C ALA A 118 -37.60 -2.94 47.10
N GLU A 119 -37.79 -4.13 46.53
CA GLU A 119 -38.70 -4.34 45.38
C GLU A 119 -40.17 -4.06 45.73
N GLU A 120 -40.61 -4.37 46.96
CA GLU A 120 -41.95 -3.99 47.43
C GLU A 120 -42.12 -2.47 47.52
N PHE A 121 -41.13 -1.75 48.05
CA PHE A 121 -41.16 -0.28 48.08
C PHE A 121 -41.09 0.35 46.69
N GLU A 122 -40.36 -0.27 45.76
CA GLU A 122 -40.35 0.14 44.35
C GLU A 122 -41.77 0.03 43.74
N LYS A 123 -42.48 -1.07 43.99
CA LYS A 123 -43.87 -1.27 43.53
C LYS A 123 -44.84 -0.27 44.16
N ILE A 124 -44.62 0.11 45.42
CA ILE A 124 -45.42 1.11 46.13
C ILE A 124 -45.09 2.54 45.63
N GLY A 125 -43.97 2.73 44.95
CA GLY A 125 -43.48 4.03 44.47
C GLY A 125 -42.71 4.84 45.52
N ASN A 126 -42.33 4.23 46.64
CA ASN A 126 -41.53 4.88 47.68
C ASN A 126 -40.03 4.69 47.42
N TYR A 127 -39.54 5.35 46.37
CA TYR A 127 -38.19 5.16 45.85
C TYR A 127 -37.07 5.53 46.83
N LYS A 128 -37.30 6.46 47.77
CA LYS A 128 -36.30 6.86 48.76
C LYS A 128 -35.99 5.77 49.77
N GLU A 129 -37.03 5.07 50.24
CA GLU A 129 -36.84 3.94 51.16
C GLU A 129 -36.28 2.73 50.41
N ALA A 130 -36.69 2.50 49.17
CA ALA A 130 -36.09 1.47 48.31
C ALA A 130 -34.59 1.73 48.05
N GLU A 131 -34.21 2.97 47.69
CA GLU A 131 -32.82 3.40 47.55
C GLU A 131 -32.02 3.12 48.83
N ARG A 132 -32.57 3.50 50.00
CA ARG A 132 -31.92 3.28 51.28
C ARG A 132 -31.65 1.78 51.52
N LEU A 133 -32.62 0.91 51.22
CA LEU A 133 -32.44 -0.54 51.34
C LEU A 133 -31.39 -1.07 50.36
N TYR A 134 -31.43 -0.68 49.08
CA TYR A 134 -30.41 -1.08 48.10
C TYR A 134 -29.00 -0.63 48.49
N LEU A 135 -28.85 0.59 49.02
CA LEU A 135 -27.56 1.10 49.49
C LEU A 135 -27.08 0.37 50.75
N THR A 136 -27.95 -0.03 51.67
CA THR A 136 -27.55 -0.82 52.85
C THR A 136 -26.99 -2.19 52.48
N VAL A 137 -27.49 -2.78 51.39
CA VAL A 137 -27.02 -4.06 50.83
C VAL A 137 -25.80 -3.88 49.91
N LYS A 138 -25.40 -2.63 49.64
CA LYS A 138 -24.36 -2.24 48.67
C LYS A 138 -24.68 -2.62 47.22
N GLU A 139 -25.96 -2.76 46.90
CA GLU A 139 -26.45 -3.01 45.54
C GLU A 139 -26.80 -1.68 44.86
N THR A 140 -25.76 -0.85 44.62
CA THR A 140 -25.90 0.49 44.02
C THR A 140 -26.53 0.46 42.64
N ASP A 141 -26.22 -0.58 41.86
CA ASP A 141 -26.66 -0.69 40.46
C ASP A 141 -28.18 -0.91 40.34
N ARG A 142 -28.78 -1.59 41.33
CA ARG A 142 -30.24 -1.74 41.41
C ARG A 142 -30.93 -0.42 41.73
N ALA A 143 -30.35 0.38 42.63
CA ALA A 143 -30.86 1.72 42.93
C ALA A 143 -30.77 2.66 41.71
N ILE A 144 -29.65 2.61 40.97
CA ILE A 144 -29.47 3.37 39.73
C ILE A 144 -30.48 2.92 38.67
N SER A 145 -30.68 1.60 38.52
CA SER A 145 -31.64 1.02 37.58
C SER A 145 -33.08 1.40 37.89
N MET A 146 -33.46 1.42 39.17
CA MET A 146 -34.78 1.89 39.62
C MET A 146 -35.04 3.35 39.18
N TYR A 147 -34.10 4.26 39.41
CA TYR A 147 -34.26 5.66 38.98
C TYR A 147 -34.20 5.83 37.45
N LYS A 148 -33.45 4.98 36.74
CA LYS A 148 -33.45 4.92 35.27
C LYS A 148 -34.84 4.50 34.74
N ASN A 149 -35.42 3.42 35.28
CA ASN A 149 -36.71 2.87 34.86
C ASN A 149 -37.87 3.85 35.11
N THR A 150 -37.75 4.68 36.15
CA THR A 150 -38.75 5.70 36.50
C THR A 150 -38.52 7.04 35.80
N ARG A 151 -37.54 7.14 34.89
CA ARG A 151 -37.12 8.36 34.17
C ARG A 151 -36.71 9.52 35.10
N GLN A 152 -36.31 9.23 36.33
CA GLN A 152 -35.81 10.22 37.29
C GLN A 152 -34.29 10.40 37.15
N TYR A 153 -33.86 10.86 35.97
CA TYR A 153 -32.44 10.92 35.58
C TYR A 153 -31.58 11.80 36.50
N ARG A 154 -32.16 12.82 37.14
CA ARG A 154 -31.44 13.69 38.07
C ARG A 154 -30.96 12.94 39.32
N GLU A 155 -31.82 12.11 39.92
CA GLU A 155 -31.47 11.31 41.09
C GLU A 155 -30.56 10.14 40.71
N MET A 156 -30.79 9.55 39.54
CA MET A 156 -29.88 8.57 38.94
C MET A 156 -28.46 9.12 38.79
N LEU A 157 -28.30 10.29 38.15
CA LEU A 157 -27.00 10.94 37.95
C LEU A 157 -26.34 11.35 39.27
N ARG A 158 -27.13 11.70 40.30
CA ARG A 158 -26.61 11.93 41.66
C ARG A 158 -25.94 10.67 42.20
N LEU A 159 -26.60 9.52 42.10
CA LEU A 159 -26.07 8.24 42.56
C LEU A 159 -24.83 7.83 41.74
N VAL A 160 -24.89 7.96 40.41
CA VAL A 160 -23.75 7.66 39.54
C VAL A 160 -22.56 8.56 39.90
N LYS A 161 -22.76 9.86 40.07
CA LYS A 161 -21.68 10.78 40.47
C LYS A 161 -21.08 10.44 41.84
N GLN A 162 -21.89 9.96 42.78
CA GLN A 162 -21.45 9.66 44.14
C GLN A 162 -20.73 8.32 44.28
N PHE A 163 -21.23 7.27 43.62
CA PHE A 163 -20.74 5.91 43.78
C PHE A 163 -19.90 5.42 42.58
N ASN A 164 -20.19 5.92 41.38
CA ASN A 164 -19.62 5.46 40.11
C ASN A 164 -19.14 6.65 39.25
N SER A 165 -18.20 7.45 39.76
CA SER A 165 -17.71 8.67 39.07
C SER A 165 -17.17 8.41 37.67
N ASP A 166 -16.58 7.23 37.46
CA ASP A 166 -15.90 6.86 36.21
C ASP A 166 -16.92 6.60 35.08
N LEU A 167 -18.13 6.15 35.44
CA LEU A 167 -19.23 5.86 34.52
C LEU A 167 -20.09 7.09 34.20
N LEU A 168 -19.82 8.24 34.84
CA LEU A 168 -20.68 9.43 34.73
C LEU A 168 -20.72 9.98 33.30
N ASN A 169 -19.58 10.06 32.62
CA ASN A 169 -19.50 10.57 31.24
C ASN A 169 -20.24 9.64 30.26
N GLN A 170 -20.04 8.31 30.40
CA GLN A 170 -20.76 7.32 29.59
C GLN A 170 -22.28 7.37 29.83
N THR A 171 -22.68 7.63 31.06
CA THR A 171 -24.10 7.80 31.42
C THR A 171 -24.70 9.05 30.75
N TYR A 172 -23.98 10.17 30.73
CA TYR A 172 -24.42 11.37 30.02
C TYR A 172 -24.58 11.12 28.52
N LEU A 173 -23.64 10.41 27.88
CA LEU A 173 -23.72 10.08 26.45
C LEU A 173 -24.94 9.21 26.14
N HIS A 174 -25.16 8.12 26.88
CA HIS A 174 -26.33 7.26 26.68
C HIS A 174 -27.64 8.03 26.89
N LEU A 175 -27.71 8.94 27.87
CA LEU A 175 -28.89 9.78 28.05
C LEU A 175 -29.09 10.73 26.87
N ALA A 176 -28.01 11.33 26.36
CA ALA A 176 -28.06 12.22 25.21
C ALA A 176 -28.58 11.49 23.96
N GLU A 177 -28.08 10.28 23.67
CA GLU A 177 -28.55 9.43 22.57
C GLU A 177 -30.03 9.04 22.73
N GLN A 178 -30.45 8.70 23.96
CA GLN A 178 -31.85 8.41 24.24
C GLN A 178 -32.72 9.64 23.93
N PHE A 179 -32.35 10.83 24.41
CA PHE A 179 -33.11 12.06 24.13
C PHE A 179 -33.07 12.47 22.65
N GLN A 180 -31.97 12.18 21.94
CA GLN A 180 -31.89 12.34 20.49
C GLN A 180 -32.89 11.44 19.77
N SER A 181 -32.99 10.16 20.17
CA SER A 181 -33.97 9.21 19.59
C SER A 181 -35.43 9.61 19.89
N GLU A 182 -35.67 10.24 21.05
CA GLU A 182 -36.98 10.80 21.42
C GLU A 182 -37.28 12.14 20.72
N GLY A 183 -36.31 12.71 19.98
CA GLY A 183 -36.44 13.98 19.28
C GLY A 183 -36.29 15.24 20.17
N ASN A 184 -35.89 15.09 21.42
CA ASN A 184 -35.68 16.20 22.35
C ASN A 184 -34.24 16.72 22.29
N PHE A 185 -33.91 17.39 21.19
CA PHE A 185 -32.54 17.81 20.86
C PHE A 185 -31.92 18.79 21.85
N LYS A 186 -32.73 19.61 22.55
CA LYS A 186 -32.22 20.57 23.55
C LYS A 186 -31.69 19.88 24.80
N GLN A 187 -32.40 18.85 25.27
CA GLN A 187 -31.93 18.06 26.42
C GLN A 187 -30.75 17.17 26.01
N ALA A 188 -30.77 16.60 24.80
CA ALA A 188 -29.64 15.88 24.25
C ALA A 188 -28.38 16.76 24.14
N GLU A 189 -28.50 17.99 23.61
CA GLU A 189 -27.40 18.97 23.56
C GLU A 189 -26.82 19.22 24.95
N GLN A 190 -27.67 19.44 25.96
CA GLN A 190 -27.21 19.67 27.33
C GLN A 190 -26.37 18.49 27.85
N TYR A 191 -26.86 17.25 27.68
CA TYR A 191 -26.14 16.07 28.14
C TYR A 191 -24.86 15.80 27.36
N TYR A 192 -24.85 16.02 26.05
CA TYR A 192 -23.61 15.95 25.24
C TYR A 192 -22.56 16.98 25.70
N LEU A 193 -22.98 18.21 26.02
CA LEU A 193 -22.08 19.22 26.55
C LEU A 193 -21.58 18.90 27.97
N GLU A 194 -22.44 18.35 28.85
CA GLU A 194 -22.04 17.87 30.19
C GLU A 194 -21.06 16.69 30.09
N ALA A 195 -21.18 15.84 29.06
CA ALA A 195 -20.22 14.79 28.72
C ALA A 195 -18.93 15.30 28.06
N LYS A 196 -18.84 16.60 27.75
CA LYS A 196 -17.79 17.24 26.94
C LYS A 196 -17.64 16.69 25.51
N ASP A 197 -18.67 16.02 25.00
CA ASP A 197 -18.73 15.53 23.63
C ASP A 197 -19.57 16.46 22.75
N TRP A 198 -18.99 17.61 22.42
CA TRP A 198 -19.60 18.56 21.51
C TRP A 198 -19.72 18.02 20.07
N LYS A 199 -18.92 17.01 19.68
CA LYS A 199 -18.92 16.46 18.32
C LYS A 199 -20.24 15.78 18.03
N SER A 200 -20.70 14.95 18.97
CA SER A 200 -21.99 14.28 18.88
C SER A 200 -23.16 15.28 18.86
N ALA A 201 -23.09 16.37 19.64
CA ALA A 201 -24.09 17.44 19.59
C ALA A 201 -24.14 18.15 18.23
N VAL A 202 -22.99 18.47 17.63
CA VAL A 202 -22.91 19.08 16.30
C VAL A 202 -23.40 18.12 15.22
N SER A 203 -23.01 16.83 15.30
CA SER A 203 -23.44 15.79 14.37
C SER A 203 -24.95 15.57 14.42
N MET A 204 -25.54 15.56 15.62
CA MET A 204 -27.00 15.49 15.81
C MET A 204 -27.72 16.62 15.08
N TYR A 205 -27.30 17.88 15.25
CA TYR A 205 -27.96 18.99 14.55
C TYR A 205 -27.73 18.97 13.03
N ARG A 206 -26.59 18.42 12.58
CA ARG A 206 -26.28 18.23 11.16
C ARG A 206 -27.22 17.21 10.50
N THR A 207 -27.47 16.07 11.14
CA THR A 207 -28.37 15.03 10.57
C THR A 207 -29.82 15.49 10.44
N ILE A 208 -30.23 16.48 11.24
CA ILE A 208 -31.57 17.08 11.22
C ILE A 208 -31.62 18.33 10.33
N ASP A 209 -30.54 18.65 9.61
CA ASP A 209 -30.42 19.82 8.73
C ASP A 209 -30.57 21.18 9.47
N ARG A 210 -30.36 21.20 10.80
CA ARG A 210 -30.39 22.41 11.63
C ARG A 210 -29.00 23.01 11.80
N TRP A 211 -28.40 23.41 10.69
CA TRP A 211 -27.03 23.93 10.64
C TRP A 211 -26.76 25.18 11.48
N GLU A 212 -27.75 26.05 11.68
CA GLU A 212 -27.62 27.23 12.54
C GLU A 212 -27.36 26.85 14.00
N ASP A 213 -28.03 25.80 14.48
CA ASP A 213 -27.85 25.27 15.84
C ASP A 213 -26.52 24.53 15.95
N ALA A 214 -26.14 23.73 14.95
CA ALA A 214 -24.84 23.08 14.87
C ALA A 214 -23.69 24.11 14.94
N TYR A 215 -23.80 25.19 14.18
CA TYR A 215 -22.82 26.27 14.16
C TYR A 215 -22.79 27.06 15.48
N ARG A 216 -23.95 27.26 16.13
CA ARG A 216 -24.02 27.88 17.47
C ARG A 216 -23.27 27.04 18.49
N VAL A 217 -23.55 25.73 18.55
CA VAL A 217 -22.88 24.80 19.48
C VAL A 217 -21.37 24.85 19.25
N ALA A 218 -20.94 24.72 17.99
CA ALA A 218 -19.53 24.85 17.61
C ALA A 218 -18.91 26.20 17.99
N SER A 219 -19.67 27.30 17.92
CA SER A 219 -19.21 28.64 18.31
C SER A 219 -19.14 28.84 19.82
N SER A 220 -19.95 28.10 20.58
CA SER A 220 -19.93 28.14 22.05
C SER A 220 -18.74 27.40 22.66
N CYS A 221 -18.13 26.50 21.89
CA CYS A 221 -16.91 25.79 22.26
C CYS A 221 -15.69 26.71 22.12
N THR A 222 -15.39 27.49 23.17
CA THR A 222 -14.24 28.40 23.19
C THR A 222 -12.88 27.68 23.19
N GLU A 223 -12.86 26.41 23.56
CA GLU A 223 -11.64 25.59 23.64
C GLU A 223 -11.06 25.26 22.24
N GLN A 224 -11.88 25.27 21.18
CA GLN A 224 -11.46 24.90 19.82
C GLN A 224 -12.07 25.82 18.75
N PRO A 225 -11.40 26.93 18.39
CA PRO A 225 -11.91 27.88 17.39
C PRO A 225 -11.95 27.33 15.96
N GLU A 226 -11.13 26.31 15.64
CA GLU A 226 -11.09 25.68 14.31
C GLU A 226 -12.39 24.91 13.99
N LEU A 227 -13.06 24.38 15.01
CA LEU A 227 -14.31 23.63 14.84
C LEU A 227 -15.40 24.49 14.17
N ARG A 228 -15.51 25.74 14.60
CA ARG A 228 -16.47 26.68 14.00
C ARG A 228 -16.22 26.85 12.50
N LYS A 229 -14.96 26.86 12.07
CA LYS A 229 -14.59 26.97 10.65
C LYS A 229 -14.98 25.70 9.89
N GLN A 230 -14.72 24.53 10.48
CA GLN A 230 -15.09 23.24 9.91
C GLN A 230 -16.62 23.09 9.73
N VAL A 231 -17.41 23.44 10.75
CA VAL A 231 -18.88 23.36 10.66
C VAL A 231 -19.43 24.37 9.64
N ALA A 232 -18.86 25.58 9.55
CA ALA A 232 -19.22 26.53 8.50
C ALA A 232 -18.92 26.00 7.10
N TYR A 233 -17.76 25.37 6.91
CA TYR A 233 -17.41 24.73 5.64
C TYR A 233 -18.39 23.62 5.26
N LEU A 234 -18.70 22.72 6.19
CA LEU A 234 -19.65 21.63 5.96
C LEU A 234 -21.05 22.14 5.63
N TRP A 235 -21.50 23.19 6.31
CA TRP A 235 -22.77 23.85 6.01
C TRP A 235 -22.76 24.47 4.61
N ALA A 236 -21.68 25.13 4.24
CA ALA A 236 -21.53 25.71 2.90
C ALA A 236 -21.50 24.63 1.81
N LYS A 237 -20.78 23.52 2.03
CA LYS A 237 -20.74 22.38 1.09
C LYS A 237 -22.12 21.75 0.91
N HIS A 238 -22.91 21.64 1.98
CA HIS A 238 -24.28 21.12 1.90
C HIS A 238 -25.21 22.00 1.06
N LEU A 239 -25.04 23.33 1.13
CA LEU A 239 -25.83 24.28 0.33
C LEU A 239 -25.39 24.33 -1.14
N GLY A 240 -24.07 24.36 -1.39
CA GLY A 240 -23.49 24.57 -2.72
C GLY A 240 -23.81 25.95 -3.34
N GLY A 241 -23.25 26.24 -4.51
CA GLY A 241 -23.66 27.39 -5.30
C GLY A 241 -23.31 28.76 -4.73
N GLU A 242 -24.00 29.77 -5.25
CA GLU A 242 -23.97 31.13 -4.70
C GLU A 242 -24.44 31.20 -3.24
N SER A 243 -25.27 30.24 -2.79
CA SER A 243 -25.78 30.17 -1.42
C SER A 243 -24.65 29.87 -0.43
N ALA A 244 -23.76 28.94 -0.77
CA ALA A 244 -22.54 28.63 -0.01
C ALA A 244 -21.64 29.86 0.11
N VAL A 245 -21.40 30.55 -1.01
CA VAL A 245 -20.60 31.78 -1.07
C VAL A 245 -21.21 32.87 -0.18
N ARG A 246 -22.51 33.17 -0.32
CA ARG A 246 -23.19 34.19 0.49
C ARG A 246 -23.11 33.88 1.98
N LEU A 247 -23.27 32.61 2.36
CA LEU A 247 -23.14 32.17 3.75
C LEU A 247 -21.73 32.42 4.27
N LEU A 248 -20.70 31.92 3.58
CA LEU A 248 -19.30 32.06 4.01
C LEU A 248 -18.83 33.52 4.00
N THR A 249 -19.34 34.35 3.08
CA THR A 249 -19.10 35.80 3.04
C THR A 249 -19.69 36.47 4.27
N ARG A 250 -20.95 36.15 4.61
CA ARG A 250 -21.62 36.66 5.82
C ARG A 250 -20.86 36.26 7.08
N LEU A 251 -20.33 35.04 7.13
CA LEU A 251 -19.55 34.53 8.26
C LEU A 251 -18.09 35.00 8.27
N ARG A 252 -17.61 35.64 7.19
CA ARG A 252 -16.21 36.03 6.96
C ARG A 252 -15.21 34.87 7.05
N LEU A 253 -15.59 33.71 6.49
CA LEU A 253 -14.82 32.46 6.53
C LEU A 253 -14.55 31.86 5.14
N ILE A 254 -14.67 32.65 4.06
CA ILE A 254 -14.45 32.14 2.69
C ILE A 254 -13.02 31.63 2.49
N GLU A 255 -12.02 32.41 2.92
CA GLU A 255 -10.61 32.05 2.74
C GLU A 255 -10.27 30.72 3.43
N ASN A 256 -10.72 30.56 4.69
CA ASN A 256 -10.56 29.31 5.44
C ASN A 256 -11.32 28.14 4.80
N ALA A 257 -12.47 28.39 4.18
CA ALA A 257 -13.23 27.36 3.47
C ALA A 257 -12.52 26.93 2.18
N ILE A 258 -11.85 27.84 1.47
CA ILE A 258 -11.01 27.51 0.32
C ILE A 258 -9.80 26.67 0.76
N ASP A 259 -9.09 27.08 1.82
CA ASP A 259 -7.97 26.30 2.35
C ASP A 259 -8.42 24.88 2.71
N TYR A 260 -9.49 24.77 3.49
CA TYR A 260 -10.06 23.49 3.90
C TYR A 260 -10.52 22.65 2.70
N ALA A 261 -11.14 23.25 1.68
CA ALA A 261 -11.52 22.55 0.44
C ALA A 261 -10.30 21.98 -0.29
N THR A 262 -9.23 22.77 -0.39
CA THR A 262 -8.00 22.36 -1.08
C THR A 262 -7.20 21.30 -0.31
N GLU A 263 -7.20 21.34 1.02
CA GLU A 263 -6.55 20.32 1.87
C GLU A 263 -7.28 18.97 1.83
N HIS A 264 -8.59 18.99 1.64
CA HIS A 264 -9.42 17.78 1.51
C HIS A 264 -9.68 17.35 0.05
N CYS A 265 -8.88 17.86 -0.90
CA CYS A 265 -8.97 17.54 -2.33
C CYS A 265 -10.34 17.80 -2.98
N ALA A 266 -11.18 18.65 -2.40
CA ALA A 266 -12.50 19.04 -2.94
C ALA A 266 -12.35 20.22 -3.90
N PHE A 267 -11.57 20.03 -4.97
CA PHE A 267 -11.16 21.11 -5.87
C PHE A 267 -12.31 21.76 -6.64
N ASP A 268 -13.35 21.01 -7.03
CA ASP A 268 -14.53 21.57 -7.70
C ASP A 268 -15.22 22.65 -6.85
N PHE A 269 -15.41 22.36 -5.56
CA PHE A 269 -15.97 23.31 -4.61
C PHE A 269 -14.99 24.45 -4.29
N ALA A 270 -13.68 24.15 -4.23
CA ALA A 270 -12.66 25.19 -4.06
C ALA A 270 -12.66 26.19 -5.23
N PHE A 271 -12.80 25.71 -6.46
CA PHE A 271 -12.92 26.55 -7.66
C PHE A 271 -14.22 27.35 -7.66
N GLU A 272 -15.35 26.73 -7.29
CA GLU A 272 -16.63 27.43 -7.15
C GLU A 272 -16.54 28.59 -6.15
N LEU A 273 -15.90 28.37 -5.00
CA LEU A 273 -15.67 29.42 -4.00
C LEU A 273 -14.68 30.49 -4.50
N ALA A 274 -13.59 30.10 -5.15
CA ALA A 274 -12.54 31.02 -5.61
C ALA A 274 -12.96 31.85 -6.84
N GLN A 275 -13.86 31.34 -7.68
CA GLN A 275 -14.41 32.07 -8.84
C GLN A 275 -15.48 33.08 -8.45
N SER A 276 -15.99 33.02 -7.22
CA SER A 276 -16.90 34.03 -6.71
C SER A 276 -16.18 35.37 -6.51
N GLY A 277 -16.81 36.48 -6.91
CA GLY A 277 -16.20 37.82 -7.02
C GLY A 277 -15.62 38.44 -5.75
N SER A 278 -15.56 37.72 -4.63
CA SER A 278 -14.92 38.16 -3.38
C SER A 278 -13.51 37.61 -3.17
N CYS A 279 -13.06 36.57 -3.87
CA CYS A 279 -11.76 35.91 -3.63
C CYS A 279 -11.01 35.47 -4.90
N THR A 280 -11.22 36.15 -6.04
CA THR A 280 -10.58 35.79 -7.33
C THR A 280 -9.05 35.81 -7.30
N GLU A 281 -8.46 36.56 -6.36
CA GLU A 281 -7.00 36.63 -6.15
C GLU A 281 -6.39 35.30 -5.70
N ARG A 282 -7.17 34.41 -5.08
CA ARG A 282 -6.72 33.10 -4.56
C ARG A 282 -6.86 31.98 -5.59
N LEU A 283 -7.49 32.24 -6.74
CA LEU A 283 -7.67 31.27 -7.81
C LEU A 283 -6.35 30.64 -8.32
N PRO A 284 -5.23 31.39 -8.49
CA PRO A 284 -3.94 30.80 -8.87
C PRO A 284 -3.40 29.80 -7.84
N GLU A 285 -3.68 30.02 -6.55
CA GLU A 285 -3.24 29.11 -5.49
C GLU A 285 -4.03 27.80 -5.50
N VAL A 286 -5.34 27.85 -5.78
CA VAL A 286 -6.16 26.65 -5.99
C VAL A 286 -5.69 25.87 -7.21
N HIS A 287 -5.39 26.54 -8.33
CA HIS A 287 -4.79 25.91 -9.51
C HIS A 287 -3.45 25.25 -9.20
N ASN A 288 -2.60 25.88 -8.39
CA ASN A 288 -1.32 25.30 -7.98
C ASN A 288 -1.50 24.02 -7.14
N LYS A 289 -2.35 24.06 -6.11
CA LYS A 289 -2.63 22.88 -5.28
C LYS A 289 -3.28 21.75 -6.08
N TYR A 290 -4.15 22.08 -7.03
CA TYR A 290 -4.75 21.09 -7.92
C TYR A 290 -3.73 20.48 -8.89
N ALA A 291 -2.80 21.28 -9.41
CA ALA A 291 -1.71 20.79 -10.26
C ALA A 291 -0.79 19.82 -9.51
N MET A 292 -0.44 20.10 -8.26
CA MET A 292 0.33 19.19 -7.40
C MET A 292 -0.41 17.87 -7.16
N PHE A 293 -1.73 17.92 -6.92
CA PHE A 293 -2.55 16.72 -6.80
C PHE A 293 -2.52 15.87 -8.09
N LEU A 294 -2.64 16.49 -9.26
CA LEU A 294 -2.56 15.79 -10.55
C LEU A 294 -1.17 15.22 -10.85
N GLU A 295 -0.10 15.88 -10.38
CA GLU A 295 1.27 15.37 -10.44
C GLU A 295 1.41 14.08 -9.60
N ASP A 296 0.88 14.07 -8.38
CA ASP A 296 0.88 12.88 -7.52
C ASP A 296 0.06 11.71 -8.12
N GLU A 297 -1.03 12.01 -8.85
CA GLU A 297 -1.80 11.01 -9.61
C GLU A 297 -1.09 10.54 -10.90
N GLY A 298 -0.03 11.21 -11.33
CA GLY A 298 0.72 10.90 -12.56
C GLY A 298 0.10 11.43 -13.86
N LYS A 299 -0.85 12.38 -13.78
CA LYS A 299 -1.50 13.02 -14.94
C LYS A 299 -0.75 14.30 -15.36
N PHE A 300 0.48 14.15 -15.82
CA PHE A 300 1.42 15.26 -16.04
C PHE A 300 0.94 16.31 -17.07
N THR A 301 0.25 15.91 -18.13
CA THR A 301 -0.25 16.85 -19.14
C THR A 301 -1.36 17.76 -18.61
N GLU A 302 -2.22 17.22 -17.75
CA GLU A 302 -3.29 18.00 -17.10
C GLU A 302 -2.69 18.88 -16.00
N ALA A 303 -1.72 18.35 -15.25
CA ALA A 303 -0.97 19.11 -14.25
C ALA A 303 -0.23 20.32 -14.87
N GLU A 304 0.40 20.15 -16.04
CA GLU A 304 1.02 21.23 -16.81
C GLU A 304 0.03 22.36 -17.07
N GLU A 305 -1.16 22.05 -17.61
CA GLU A 305 -2.19 23.05 -17.89
C GLU A 305 -2.59 23.84 -16.63
N GLN A 306 -2.70 23.14 -15.49
CA GLN A 306 -3.07 23.77 -14.21
C GLN A 306 -1.92 24.61 -13.62
N PHE A 307 -0.66 24.17 -13.72
CA PHE A 307 0.50 24.99 -13.34
C PHE A 307 0.63 26.25 -14.18
N MET A 308 0.30 26.18 -15.47
CA MET A 308 0.24 27.33 -16.36
C MET A 308 -0.86 28.31 -15.94
N LYS A 309 -2.07 27.82 -15.61
CA LYS A 309 -3.16 28.64 -15.05
C LYS A 309 -2.82 29.25 -13.70
N ALA A 310 -1.97 28.58 -12.91
CA ALA A 310 -1.43 29.10 -11.65
C ALA A 310 -0.34 30.17 -11.82
N GLY A 311 0.11 30.44 -13.06
CA GLY A 311 1.21 31.38 -13.33
C GLY A 311 2.59 30.87 -12.91
N LYS A 312 2.75 29.55 -12.81
CA LYS A 312 3.91 28.86 -12.23
C LYS A 312 4.52 27.85 -13.21
N PRO A 313 5.10 28.32 -14.33
CA PRO A 313 5.65 27.44 -15.38
C PRO A 313 6.89 26.67 -14.92
N ARG A 314 7.67 27.24 -13.99
CA ARG A 314 8.88 26.61 -13.45
C ARG A 314 8.57 25.30 -12.72
N GLU A 315 7.48 25.28 -11.96
CA GLU A 315 7.00 24.08 -11.28
C GLU A 315 6.63 22.96 -12.27
N ALA A 316 5.98 23.30 -13.40
CA ALA A 316 5.70 22.34 -14.47
C ALA A 316 6.99 21.80 -15.14
N VAL A 317 8.01 22.66 -15.34
CA VAL A 317 9.32 22.22 -15.84
C VAL A 317 9.98 21.26 -14.85
N LEU A 318 9.97 21.58 -13.56
CA LEU A 318 10.55 20.75 -12.51
C LEU A 318 9.84 19.40 -12.37
N MET A 319 8.51 19.36 -12.50
CA MET A 319 7.73 18.13 -12.57
C MET A 319 8.24 17.20 -13.68
N TYR A 320 8.40 17.71 -14.91
CA TYR A 320 8.93 16.91 -16.02
C TYR A 320 10.40 16.50 -15.83
N VAL A 321 11.23 17.38 -15.25
CA VAL A 321 12.63 17.07 -14.88
C VAL A 321 12.71 15.95 -13.84
N HIS A 322 11.85 15.96 -12.81
CA HIS A 322 11.77 14.89 -11.81
C HIS A 322 11.33 13.57 -12.44
N ASN A 323 10.39 13.60 -13.38
CA ASN A 323 9.92 12.43 -14.12
C ASN A 323 10.88 11.99 -15.25
N GLN A 324 11.99 12.72 -15.48
CA GLN A 324 12.96 12.48 -16.55
C GLN A 324 12.38 12.55 -17.97
N ASP A 325 11.27 13.27 -18.14
CA ASP A 325 10.75 13.63 -19.47
C ASP A 325 11.39 14.92 -19.93
N TRP A 326 12.58 14.76 -20.50
CA TRP A 326 13.46 15.85 -20.89
C TRP A 326 12.97 16.64 -22.10
N ASP A 327 12.21 16.00 -22.99
CA ASP A 327 11.67 16.62 -24.20
C ASP A 327 10.51 17.55 -23.83
N SER A 328 9.60 17.09 -22.98
CA SER A 328 8.51 17.92 -22.44
C SER A 328 9.04 19.04 -21.55
N ALA A 329 10.02 18.76 -20.68
CA ALA A 329 10.66 19.78 -19.85
C ALA A 329 11.33 20.87 -20.70
N ALA A 330 12.05 20.50 -21.76
CA ALA A 330 12.71 21.45 -22.65
C ALA A 330 11.71 22.27 -23.46
N ARG A 331 10.59 21.67 -23.92
CA ARG A 331 9.51 22.37 -24.60
C ARG A 331 8.90 23.44 -23.69
N VAL A 332 8.42 23.05 -22.51
CA VAL A 332 7.76 23.96 -21.57
C VAL A 332 8.71 25.07 -21.11
N ALA A 333 9.97 24.75 -20.82
CA ALA A 333 10.98 25.75 -20.49
C ALA A 333 11.21 26.72 -21.67
N SER A 334 11.28 26.23 -22.91
CA SER A 334 11.47 27.11 -24.07
C SER A 334 10.29 28.04 -24.36
N GLU A 335 9.07 27.56 -24.13
CA GLU A 335 7.84 28.29 -24.43
C GLU A 335 7.46 29.29 -23.32
N HIS A 336 7.74 28.95 -22.05
CA HIS A 336 7.16 29.64 -20.91
C HIS A 336 8.16 30.10 -19.83
N ASP A 337 9.34 29.47 -19.72
CA ASP A 337 10.36 29.85 -18.74
C ASP A 337 11.80 29.61 -19.25
N PRO A 338 12.33 30.52 -20.10
CA PRO A 338 13.63 30.33 -20.75
C PRO A 338 14.81 30.22 -19.78
N ASP A 339 14.68 30.76 -18.56
CA ASP A 339 15.73 30.70 -17.54
C ASP A 339 15.93 29.26 -17.03
N SER A 340 14.88 28.44 -17.00
CA SER A 340 14.91 27.05 -16.57
C SER A 340 15.51 26.08 -17.61
N ILE A 341 15.72 26.52 -18.86
CA ILE A 341 16.33 25.67 -19.92
C ILE A 341 17.72 25.17 -19.49
N ASN A 342 18.51 26.03 -18.83
CA ASN A 342 19.82 25.65 -18.34
C ASN A 342 19.71 24.53 -17.29
N ASP A 343 18.73 24.60 -16.39
CA ASP A 343 18.51 23.58 -15.35
C ASP A 343 18.11 22.22 -15.98
N VAL A 344 17.27 22.25 -17.03
CA VAL A 344 16.90 21.04 -17.80
C VAL A 344 18.13 20.43 -18.49
N LEU A 345 18.95 21.24 -19.18
CA LEU A 345 20.17 20.78 -19.85
C LEU A 345 21.21 20.22 -18.87
N LEU A 346 21.33 20.83 -17.69
CA LEU A 346 22.19 20.31 -16.63
C LEU A 346 21.67 18.98 -16.07
N GLY A 347 20.36 18.80 -15.97
CA GLY A 347 19.74 17.52 -15.61
C GLY A 347 20.04 16.41 -16.63
N GLN A 348 19.84 16.69 -17.92
CA GLN A 348 20.17 15.77 -19.02
C GLN A 348 21.66 15.41 -19.02
N ALA A 349 22.55 16.39 -18.82
CA ALA A 349 24.00 16.16 -18.79
C ALA A 349 24.43 15.25 -17.63
N ARG A 350 23.76 15.33 -16.47
CA ARG A 350 24.03 14.44 -15.32
C ARG A 350 23.65 13.00 -15.61
N LEU A 351 22.55 12.76 -16.33
CA LEU A 351 22.19 11.40 -16.77
C LEU A 351 23.20 10.86 -17.79
N ALA A 352 23.53 11.65 -18.82
CA ALA A 352 24.53 11.28 -19.82
C ALA A 352 25.91 10.97 -19.19
N PHE A 353 26.28 11.69 -18.12
CA PHE A 353 27.48 11.37 -17.33
C PHE A 353 27.36 10.02 -16.60
N GLY A 354 26.22 9.74 -15.97
CA GLY A 354 25.94 8.46 -15.31
C GLY A 354 26.01 7.26 -16.27
N GLU A 355 25.59 7.47 -17.52
CA GLU A 355 25.63 6.48 -18.61
C GLU A 355 27.00 6.39 -19.32
N LYS A 356 27.96 7.24 -18.93
CA LYS A 356 29.32 7.37 -19.50
C LYS A 356 29.34 7.84 -20.96
N GLU A 357 28.30 8.52 -21.41
CA GLU A 357 28.24 9.18 -22.72
C GLU A 357 28.87 10.58 -22.65
N PHE A 358 30.19 10.63 -22.44
CA PHE A 358 30.90 11.87 -22.14
C PHE A 358 30.82 12.92 -23.26
N ALA A 359 30.77 12.50 -24.52
CA ALA A 359 30.63 13.42 -25.65
C ALA A 359 29.25 14.11 -25.68
N GLN A 360 28.18 13.39 -25.32
CA GLN A 360 26.83 13.95 -25.23
C GLN A 360 26.71 14.83 -23.98
N ALA A 361 27.28 14.42 -22.85
CA ALA A 361 27.37 15.24 -21.64
C ALA A 361 28.15 16.55 -21.90
N GLU A 362 29.27 16.50 -22.63
CA GLU A 362 30.03 17.68 -23.04
C GLU A 362 29.17 18.62 -23.90
N ALA A 363 28.51 18.10 -24.93
CA ALA A 363 27.65 18.92 -25.80
C ALA A 363 26.52 19.61 -25.02
N LEU A 364 25.90 18.90 -24.07
CA LEU A 364 24.84 19.44 -23.21
C LEU A 364 25.36 20.49 -22.22
N LEU A 365 26.52 20.25 -21.59
CA LEU A 365 27.14 21.20 -20.65
C LEU A 365 27.65 22.46 -21.34
N LEU A 366 28.16 22.34 -22.56
CA LEU A 366 28.55 23.48 -23.39
C LEU A 366 27.32 24.30 -23.82
N ARG A 367 26.22 23.62 -24.19
CA ARG A 367 24.94 24.27 -24.50
C ARG A 367 24.35 25.00 -23.28
N ALA A 368 24.54 24.46 -22.08
CA ALA A 368 24.19 25.09 -20.80
C ALA A 368 25.18 26.19 -20.36
N GLN A 369 26.18 26.54 -21.18
CA GLN A 369 27.24 27.51 -20.88
C GLN A 369 28.09 27.18 -19.63
N ARG A 370 28.26 25.89 -19.33
CA ARG A 370 29.02 25.39 -18.17
C ARG A 370 30.19 24.47 -18.58
N PRO A 371 31.20 24.99 -19.31
CA PRO A 371 32.40 24.23 -19.68
C PRO A 371 33.22 23.81 -18.45
N ASP A 372 33.09 24.51 -17.32
CA ASP A 372 33.75 24.21 -16.04
C ASP A 372 33.36 22.84 -15.50
N MET A 373 32.08 22.49 -15.65
CA MET A 373 31.57 21.19 -15.20
C MET A 373 31.96 20.07 -16.15
N ALA A 374 32.05 20.33 -17.47
CA ALA A 374 32.49 19.34 -18.45
C ALA A 374 33.95 18.92 -18.19
N VAL A 375 34.83 19.89 -17.91
CA VAL A 375 36.22 19.63 -17.55
C VAL A 375 36.33 18.81 -16.27
N ARG A 376 35.53 19.14 -15.24
CA ARG A 376 35.49 18.38 -13.99
C ARG A 376 35.01 16.94 -14.21
N VAL A 377 34.01 16.74 -15.06
CA VAL A 377 33.48 15.43 -15.46
C VAL A 377 34.55 14.57 -16.13
N TYR A 378 35.30 15.13 -17.10
CA TYR A 378 36.40 14.42 -17.75
C TYR A 378 37.55 14.09 -16.79
N ARG A 379 37.84 15.02 -15.86
CA ARG A 379 38.85 14.83 -14.81
C ARG A 379 38.50 13.70 -13.86
N GLU A 380 37.28 13.69 -13.32
CA GLU A 380 36.79 12.64 -12.41
C GLU A 380 36.69 11.28 -13.09
N ALA A 381 36.51 11.24 -14.41
CA ALA A 381 36.54 10.03 -15.22
C ALA A 381 37.96 9.57 -15.62
N GLY A 382 39.02 10.30 -15.23
CA GLY A 382 40.41 9.99 -15.54
C GLY A 382 40.83 10.27 -17.00
N MET A 383 40.01 10.96 -17.79
CA MET A 383 40.25 11.30 -19.19
C MET A 383 40.91 12.68 -19.29
N TRP A 384 42.12 12.79 -18.77
CA TRP A 384 42.84 14.05 -18.66
C TRP A 384 43.16 14.73 -20.00
N GLU A 385 43.39 13.96 -21.05
CA GLU A 385 43.67 14.50 -22.38
C GLU A 385 42.45 15.24 -22.96
N GLU A 386 41.26 14.70 -22.74
CA GLU A 386 39.99 15.34 -23.12
C GLU A 386 39.62 16.50 -22.19
N ALA A 387 39.88 16.36 -20.87
CA ALA A 387 39.70 17.46 -19.92
C ALA A 387 40.56 18.69 -20.29
N ILE A 388 41.81 18.45 -20.71
CA ILE A 388 42.74 19.49 -21.16
C ILE A 388 42.29 20.06 -22.52
N ARG A 389 41.84 19.24 -23.48
CA ARG A 389 41.28 19.73 -24.75
C ARG A 389 40.12 20.71 -24.52
N VAL A 390 39.17 20.33 -23.68
CA VAL A 390 37.99 21.15 -23.37
C VAL A 390 38.40 22.41 -22.58
N ALA A 391 39.37 22.29 -21.66
CA ALA A 391 39.89 23.44 -20.94
C ALA A 391 40.66 24.41 -21.85
N GLU A 392 41.49 23.94 -22.78
CA GLU A 392 42.22 24.81 -23.72
C GLU A 392 41.30 25.58 -24.67
N THR A 393 40.19 24.96 -25.04
CA THR A 393 39.23 25.54 -26.00
C THR A 393 38.25 26.51 -25.35
N TYR A 394 37.76 26.22 -24.14
CA TYR A 394 36.70 27.00 -23.50
C TYR A 394 37.12 27.69 -22.18
N LEU A 395 38.23 27.28 -21.55
CA LEU A 395 38.71 27.78 -20.23
C LEU A 395 40.25 27.91 -20.17
N PRO A 396 40.87 28.77 -21.01
CA PRO A 396 42.33 28.81 -21.20
C PRO A 396 43.11 29.06 -19.89
N ASN A 397 42.55 29.85 -18.96
CA ASN A 397 43.18 30.15 -17.67
C ASN A 397 43.27 28.93 -16.72
N ARG A 398 42.42 27.92 -16.90
CA ARG A 398 42.35 26.71 -16.06
C ARG A 398 43.08 25.52 -16.69
N ALA A 399 43.43 25.63 -17.97
CA ALA A 399 44.16 24.61 -18.71
C ALA A 399 45.61 24.46 -18.23
N GLU A 400 46.25 25.55 -17.80
CA GLU A 400 47.61 25.52 -17.22
C GLU A 400 47.64 24.74 -15.89
N GLU A 401 46.65 24.96 -15.03
CA GLU A 401 46.49 24.30 -13.72
C GLU A 401 46.27 22.79 -13.86
N LEU A 402 45.39 22.38 -14.79
CA LEU A 402 45.11 20.96 -15.07
C LEU A 402 46.31 20.21 -15.67
N LYS A 403 47.17 20.91 -16.41
CA LYS A 403 48.43 20.34 -16.91
C LYS A 403 49.43 20.08 -15.79
N GLU A 404 49.40 20.86 -14.71
CA GLU A 404 50.22 20.63 -13.51
C GLU A 404 49.67 19.48 -12.66
N GLU A 405 48.36 19.41 -12.43
CA GLU A 405 47.69 18.29 -11.75
C GLU A 405 47.98 16.94 -12.47
N LEU A 406 47.93 16.93 -13.81
CA LEU A 406 48.28 15.75 -14.61
C LEU A 406 49.77 15.36 -14.47
N ARG A 407 50.69 16.32 -14.30
CA ARG A 407 52.12 16.01 -14.07
C ARG A 407 52.32 15.34 -12.70
N GLU A 408 51.57 15.76 -11.68
CA GLU A 408 51.63 15.17 -10.34
C GLU A 408 51.03 13.74 -10.31
N GLU A 409 49.91 13.50 -10.99
CA GLU A 409 49.36 12.14 -11.16
C GLU A 409 50.29 11.24 -11.98
N ARG A 410 50.89 11.76 -13.07
CA ARG A 410 51.83 10.99 -13.90
C ARG A 410 53.11 10.62 -13.14
N MET A 411 53.57 11.45 -12.20
CA MET A 411 54.73 11.14 -11.34
C MET A 411 54.47 9.96 -10.38
N HIS A 412 53.21 9.67 -10.05
CA HIS A 412 52.83 8.49 -9.25
C HIS A 412 52.74 7.19 -10.07
N ALA A 413 52.68 7.27 -11.40
CA ALA A 413 52.52 6.11 -12.30
C ALA A 413 53.84 5.59 -12.92
N ILE A 414 55.00 6.18 -12.60
CA ILE A 414 56.32 5.92 -13.23
C ILE A 414 57.17 4.87 -12.46
N THR A 415 56.58 3.95 -11.70
CA THR A 415 57.29 2.79 -11.10
C THR A 415 57.15 1.47 -11.88
N GLY A 416 56.71 1.49 -13.14
CA GLY A 416 56.78 0.31 -14.01
C GLY A 416 56.49 0.60 -15.48
N GLY A 417 57.50 0.45 -16.35
CA GLY A 417 57.33 0.33 -17.82
C GLY A 417 57.69 -1.09 -18.31
N PRO A 418 58.02 -1.33 -19.61
CA PRO A 418 57.69 -0.61 -20.85
C PRO A 418 57.44 -1.52 -22.12
N ARG A 419 57.11 -0.92 -23.29
CA ARG A 419 57.72 -1.08 -24.66
C ARG A 419 56.81 -1.29 -25.91
N LEU A 420 56.86 -0.28 -26.79
CA LEU A 420 56.99 -0.16 -28.27
C LEU A 420 56.76 -1.35 -29.27
N SER A 421 56.11 -1.00 -30.40
CA SER A 421 56.37 -1.34 -31.85
C SER A 421 55.14 -1.92 -32.59
N ASN A 422 54.88 -1.82 -33.90
CA ASN A 422 55.48 -1.13 -35.06
C ASN A 422 54.42 -1.04 -36.20
N ARG A 423 54.50 0.07 -36.95
CA ARG A 423 53.96 0.43 -38.29
C ARG A 423 53.78 -0.69 -39.34
N LYS A 424 52.77 -0.55 -40.24
CA LYS A 424 52.87 -0.82 -41.71
C LYS A 424 51.71 -0.23 -42.55
N GLN A 425 52.07 0.30 -43.74
CA GLN A 425 51.26 0.90 -44.82
C GLN A 425 51.24 -0.03 -46.07
N SER A 426 50.19 0.06 -46.92
CA SER A 426 50.20 -0.01 -48.42
C SER A 426 48.74 -0.26 -48.93
N THR A 427 48.03 0.59 -49.71
CA THR A 427 48.14 0.94 -51.17
C THR A 427 48.24 -0.31 -52.05
N ASP A 428 47.59 -0.51 -53.20
CA ASP A 428 46.56 0.06 -54.08
C ASP A 428 46.35 -1.06 -55.13
N ASP A 429 45.19 -1.21 -55.80
CA ASP A 429 45.17 -1.35 -57.27
C ASP A 429 43.78 -1.62 -57.88
N ARG A 430 43.60 -0.94 -59.01
CA ARG A 430 42.42 -0.79 -59.85
C ARG A 430 42.29 -1.95 -60.86
N ASN A 431 41.07 -2.24 -61.30
CA ASN A 431 40.61 -2.07 -62.70
C ASN A 431 39.45 -3.02 -63.04
N THR A 432 38.29 -2.41 -63.28
CA THR A 432 37.16 -2.99 -64.01
C THR A 432 37.19 -2.43 -65.42
N SER A 433 37.16 -3.27 -66.45
CA SER A 433 36.64 -2.84 -67.75
C SER A 433 36.32 -3.99 -68.71
N TYR A 434 35.16 -3.84 -69.36
CA TYR A 434 34.72 -4.40 -70.65
C TYR A 434 34.31 -5.88 -70.73
N SER A 435 32.99 -6.09 -70.88
CA SER A 435 32.43 -6.71 -72.10
C SER A 435 30.91 -6.87 -71.96
N ALA A 436 30.14 -6.02 -72.64
CA ALA A 436 28.76 -6.30 -73.04
C ALA A 436 28.33 -5.27 -74.11
N ILE A 437 28.83 -5.45 -75.33
CA ILE A 437 28.19 -4.96 -76.56
C ILE A 437 27.75 -6.23 -77.29
N ASN A 438 26.51 -6.22 -77.81
CA ASN A 438 25.75 -7.29 -78.48
C ASN A 438 24.73 -7.92 -77.49
N GLU A 439 23.41 -7.77 -77.60
CA GLU A 439 22.52 -7.70 -78.77
C GLU A 439 21.21 -6.98 -78.40
N LEU A 440 20.83 -5.96 -79.18
CA LEU A 440 19.45 -5.47 -79.26
C LEU A 440 19.04 -5.47 -80.73
N LYS A 441 18.51 -6.60 -81.20
CA LYS A 441 17.69 -6.66 -82.41
C LYS A 441 16.30 -7.10 -81.99
N ASN A 442 15.38 -6.13 -81.97
CA ASN A 442 13.92 -6.23 -82.22
C ASN A 442 13.09 -5.38 -81.23
N SER A 443 12.82 -4.13 -81.58
CA SER A 443 11.44 -3.62 -81.71
C SER A 443 11.46 -2.18 -82.25
N THR A 444 10.93 -2.01 -83.47
CA THR A 444 11.09 -0.82 -84.31
C THR A 444 9.72 -0.23 -84.67
N THR A 445 8.85 0.03 -83.70
CA THR A 445 7.48 0.52 -83.98
C THR A 445 6.99 1.63 -83.06
N ASN A 446 7.85 2.27 -82.26
CA ASN A 446 7.45 3.45 -81.47
C ASN A 446 7.82 4.75 -82.22
N THR A 447 6.83 5.59 -82.52
CA THR A 447 6.99 6.87 -83.24
C THR A 447 7.97 7.82 -82.55
N TYR A 448 7.99 7.86 -81.21
CA TYR A 448 8.95 8.64 -80.43
C TYR A 448 10.38 8.09 -80.54
N PHE A 449 10.55 6.77 -80.67
CA PHE A 449 11.87 6.12 -80.82
C PHE A 449 12.47 6.41 -82.20
N ILE A 450 11.65 6.38 -83.26
CA ILE A 450 12.06 6.73 -84.62
C ILE A 450 12.45 8.21 -84.71
N GLN A 451 11.65 9.10 -84.10
CA GLN A 451 11.96 10.54 -84.05
C GLN A 451 13.23 10.82 -83.24
N ALA A 452 13.41 10.18 -82.08
CA ALA A 452 14.63 10.33 -81.28
C ALA A 452 15.88 9.89 -82.06
N ARG A 453 15.83 8.76 -82.79
CA ARG A 453 16.92 8.31 -83.66
C ARG A 453 17.21 9.26 -84.83
N ASN A 454 16.18 9.87 -85.42
CA ASN A 454 16.37 10.85 -86.49
C ASN A 454 17.08 12.11 -85.97
N TYR A 455 16.72 12.60 -84.78
CA TYR A 455 17.43 13.71 -84.15
C TYR A 455 18.87 13.34 -83.77
N GLU A 456 19.11 12.09 -83.34
CA GLU A 456 20.44 11.54 -83.07
C GLU A 456 21.32 11.50 -84.33
N SER A 457 20.78 11.05 -85.47
CA SER A 457 21.50 11.06 -86.75
C SER A 457 21.78 12.46 -87.30
N ASN A 458 20.98 13.45 -86.90
CA ASN A 458 21.13 14.84 -87.29
C ASN A 458 22.05 15.64 -86.34
N GLY A 459 22.60 15.02 -85.29
CA GLY A 459 23.47 15.67 -84.31
C GLY A 459 22.74 16.55 -83.27
N GLU A 460 21.40 16.55 -83.25
CA GLU A 460 20.59 17.31 -82.30
C GLU A 460 20.34 16.49 -81.01
N TYR A 461 21.41 16.23 -80.24
CA TYR A 461 21.39 15.30 -79.11
C TYR A 461 20.44 15.69 -77.95
N LEU A 462 20.24 16.99 -77.69
CA LEU A 462 19.34 17.46 -76.62
C LEU A 462 17.88 17.08 -76.92
N ARG A 463 17.45 17.31 -78.17
CA ARG A 463 16.12 16.92 -78.62
C ARG A 463 15.97 15.40 -78.66
N ALA A 464 16.99 14.67 -79.11
CA ALA A 464 16.97 13.21 -79.07
C ALA A 464 16.72 12.67 -77.65
N VAL A 465 17.42 13.22 -76.64
CA VAL A 465 17.23 12.87 -75.23
C VAL A 465 15.82 13.20 -74.73
N GLU A 466 15.28 14.38 -75.03
CA GLU A 466 13.90 14.75 -74.66
C GLU A 466 12.86 13.79 -75.23
N TYR A 467 13.04 13.34 -76.47
CA TYR A 467 12.13 12.39 -77.11
C TYR A 467 12.27 10.97 -76.53
N TYR A 468 13.47 10.50 -76.21
CA TYR A 468 13.65 9.24 -75.47
C TYR A 468 13.02 9.31 -74.06
N LEU A 469 13.04 10.47 -73.41
CA LEU A 469 12.37 10.70 -72.12
C LEU A 469 10.84 10.82 -72.24
N LYS A 470 10.26 11.09 -73.40
CA LYS A 470 8.78 11.12 -73.55
C LYS A 470 8.16 9.72 -73.53
N ILE A 471 8.98 8.69 -73.72
CA ILE A 471 8.56 7.29 -73.62
C ILE A 471 8.25 6.99 -72.16
N THR A 472 6.98 6.86 -71.81
CA THR A 472 6.53 6.44 -70.47
C THR A 472 5.58 5.26 -70.59
N PRO A 473 5.47 4.39 -69.55
CA PRO A 473 4.61 3.21 -69.58
C PRO A 473 3.11 3.50 -69.83
N ASN A 474 2.66 4.77 -69.72
CA ASN A 474 1.26 5.19 -69.90
C ASN A 474 1.09 6.36 -70.90
N THR A 475 1.73 6.32 -72.07
CA THR A 475 1.37 7.24 -73.17
C THR A 475 0.16 6.72 -73.95
N ASN A 476 -1.05 6.92 -73.42
CA ASN A 476 -2.25 6.96 -74.25
C ASN A 476 -2.22 8.28 -75.02
N SER A 477 -1.92 8.23 -76.32
CA SER A 477 -2.21 9.36 -77.20
C SER A 477 -3.73 9.50 -77.31
N VAL A 478 -4.27 10.57 -76.72
CA VAL A 478 -5.62 11.02 -77.06
C VAL A 478 -5.52 11.64 -78.45
N ASP A 479 -5.90 10.87 -79.46
CA ASP A 479 -6.38 11.41 -80.73
C ASP A 479 -7.56 10.57 -81.20
N ASN A 480 -8.69 11.25 -81.38
CA ASN A 480 -9.93 10.68 -81.86
C ASN A 480 -9.81 10.26 -83.33
N ASN A 481 -10.47 9.15 -83.65
CA ASN A 481 -10.79 8.63 -84.99
C ASN A 481 -9.70 7.82 -85.71
N SER A 482 -9.67 6.51 -85.45
CA SER A 482 -10.03 5.48 -86.44
C SER A 482 -9.81 4.09 -85.86
N ASN A 483 -10.80 3.22 -86.04
CA ASN A 483 -10.76 1.81 -85.69
C ASN A 483 -9.68 1.09 -86.52
N ASP A 484 -8.60 0.67 -85.87
CA ASP A 484 -8.05 -0.67 -86.10
C ASP A 484 -7.07 -1.06 -84.99
N SER A 485 -7.29 -2.27 -84.50
CA SER A 485 -6.65 -2.90 -83.36
C SER A 485 -5.23 -3.37 -83.68
N ILE A 486 -4.22 -2.85 -82.96
CA ILE A 486 -3.16 -3.57 -82.23
C ILE A 486 -2.67 -2.59 -81.13
N LYS A 487 -3.22 -2.72 -79.92
CA LYS A 487 -2.75 -1.99 -78.73
C LYS A 487 -1.49 -2.68 -78.23
N GLN A 488 -0.32 -2.21 -78.66
CA GLN A 488 0.97 -2.73 -78.20
C GLN A 488 1.37 -2.00 -76.92
N SER A 489 1.11 -2.63 -75.77
CA SER A 489 1.56 -2.14 -74.46
C SER A 489 3.07 -1.98 -74.45
N ILE A 490 3.57 -0.77 -74.18
CA ILE A 490 4.99 -0.51 -74.01
C ILE A 490 5.45 -1.31 -72.79
N THR A 491 6.36 -2.28 -72.99
CA THR A 491 6.90 -3.07 -71.87
C THR A 491 7.85 -2.20 -71.03
N PRO A 492 7.90 -2.39 -69.70
CA PRO A 492 8.82 -1.65 -68.83
C PRO A 492 10.30 -1.81 -69.24
N GLU A 493 10.66 -2.91 -69.91
CA GLU A 493 11.98 -3.18 -70.49
C GLU A 493 12.33 -2.25 -71.66
N LEU A 494 11.33 -1.84 -72.46
CA LEU A 494 11.56 -0.89 -73.56
C LEU A 494 11.79 0.53 -73.02
N CYS A 495 11.05 0.92 -71.98
CA CYS A 495 11.26 2.17 -71.25
C CYS A 495 12.64 2.19 -70.59
N GLU A 496 13.04 1.09 -69.95
CA GLU A 496 14.37 0.91 -69.35
C GLU A 496 15.49 1.14 -70.37
N ASN A 497 15.43 0.46 -71.51
CA ASN A 497 16.42 0.60 -72.59
C ASN A 497 16.44 2.02 -73.18
N ALA A 498 15.27 2.63 -73.41
CA ALA A 498 15.17 3.98 -73.95
C ALA A 498 15.73 5.03 -72.98
N TRP A 499 15.42 4.92 -71.69
CA TRP A 499 15.91 5.87 -70.68
C TRP A 499 17.41 5.69 -70.39
N LEU A 500 17.92 4.45 -70.36
CA LEU A 500 19.36 4.19 -70.27
C LEU A 500 20.11 4.74 -71.48
N HIS A 501 19.54 4.60 -72.67
CA HIS A 501 20.12 5.17 -73.88
C HIS A 501 20.12 6.71 -73.83
N ALA A 502 19.03 7.32 -73.36
CA ALA A 502 18.93 8.77 -73.15
C ALA A 502 19.99 9.28 -72.16
N ALA A 503 20.20 8.58 -71.04
CA ALA A 503 21.26 8.90 -70.09
C ALA A 503 22.65 8.78 -70.74
N SER A 504 22.91 7.71 -71.52
CA SER A 504 24.18 7.52 -72.21
C SER A 504 24.49 8.60 -73.25
N LEU A 505 23.47 9.07 -73.98
CA LEU A 505 23.56 10.16 -74.95
C LEU A 505 23.80 11.50 -74.24
N ALA A 506 23.12 11.73 -73.13
CA ALA A 506 23.30 12.91 -72.32
C ALA A 506 24.72 13.01 -71.73
N VAL A 507 25.26 11.92 -71.19
CA VAL A 507 26.63 11.89 -70.66
C VAL A 507 27.68 12.11 -71.75
N LYS A 508 27.45 11.63 -72.97
CA LYS A 508 28.42 11.73 -74.08
C LYS A 508 28.42 13.07 -74.81
N PHE A 509 27.26 13.70 -74.98
CA PHE A 509 27.10 14.81 -75.93
C PHE A 509 26.49 16.09 -75.34
N LEU A 510 25.97 16.07 -74.12
CA LEU A 510 25.41 17.26 -73.47
C LEU A 510 26.39 17.89 -72.47
N PRO A 511 26.29 19.21 -72.21
CA PRO A 511 26.99 19.86 -71.11
C PRO A 511 26.77 19.15 -69.76
N THR A 512 27.78 19.18 -68.90
CA THR A 512 27.80 18.50 -67.59
C THR A 512 26.55 18.79 -66.75
N ASP A 513 26.07 20.03 -66.75
CA ASP A 513 24.90 20.43 -65.94
C ASP A 513 23.59 19.83 -66.46
N SER A 514 23.45 19.70 -67.79
CA SER A 514 22.30 19.07 -68.42
C SER A 514 22.34 17.55 -68.34
N SER A 515 23.54 16.94 -68.41
CA SER A 515 23.69 15.49 -68.32
C SER A 515 23.38 14.97 -66.91
N VAL A 516 23.79 15.70 -65.87
CA VAL A 516 23.42 15.42 -64.47
C VAL A 516 21.90 15.44 -64.29
N LYS A 517 21.22 16.48 -64.75
CA LYS A 517 19.76 16.63 -64.62
C LYS A 517 18.98 15.54 -65.34
N VAL A 518 19.40 15.21 -66.58
CA VAL A 518 18.78 14.13 -67.35
C VAL A 518 18.96 12.79 -66.65
N THR A 519 20.15 12.51 -66.14
CA THR A 519 20.46 11.21 -65.54
C THR A 519 19.80 11.04 -64.16
N GLU A 520 19.65 12.11 -63.37
CA GLU A 520 18.82 12.09 -62.14
C GLU A 520 17.35 11.82 -62.46
N LEU A 521 16.81 12.43 -63.52
CA LEU A 521 15.43 12.24 -63.95
C LEU A 521 15.20 10.82 -64.49
N VAL A 522 16.17 10.25 -65.22
CA VAL A 522 16.16 8.85 -65.64
C VAL A 522 16.19 7.92 -64.44
N ALA A 523 17.06 8.15 -63.46
CA ALA A 523 17.15 7.33 -62.26
C ALA A 523 15.85 7.35 -61.44
N SER A 524 15.20 8.51 -61.30
CA SER A 524 13.88 8.63 -60.64
C SER A 524 12.80 7.82 -61.37
N ARG A 525 12.81 7.80 -62.70
CA ARG A 525 11.88 7.00 -63.50
C ARG A 525 12.17 5.51 -63.45
N LEU A 526 13.44 5.11 -63.42
CA LEU A 526 13.83 3.72 -63.21
C LEU A 526 13.39 3.21 -61.82
N ALA A 527 13.49 4.06 -60.80
CA ALA A 527 12.94 3.75 -59.47
C ALA A 527 11.41 3.58 -59.50
N SER A 528 10.69 4.37 -60.31
CA SER A 528 9.22 4.23 -60.45
C SER A 528 8.76 2.93 -61.09
N ILE A 529 9.61 2.27 -61.89
CA ILE A 529 9.34 0.95 -62.49
C ILE A 529 9.96 -0.21 -61.69
N GLN A 530 10.32 0.03 -60.42
CA GLN A 530 10.96 -0.95 -59.53
C GLN A 530 12.35 -1.46 -59.98
N ARG A 531 13.03 -0.75 -60.91
CA ARG A 531 14.40 -1.06 -61.35
C ARG A 531 15.44 -0.30 -60.51
N HIS A 532 15.41 -0.58 -59.21
CA HIS A 532 16.19 0.15 -58.20
C HIS A 532 17.71 -0.03 -58.31
N THR A 533 18.19 -1.20 -58.74
CA THR A 533 19.65 -1.44 -58.90
C THR A 533 20.28 -0.60 -60.00
N LEU A 534 19.59 -0.50 -61.15
CA LEU A 534 20.06 0.29 -62.29
C LEU A 534 19.96 1.79 -62.01
N ALA A 535 18.90 2.21 -61.30
CA ALA A 535 18.77 3.59 -60.83
C ALA A 535 19.93 3.98 -59.90
N GLY A 536 20.32 3.09 -58.97
CA GLY A 536 21.47 3.29 -58.09
C GLY A 536 22.80 3.37 -58.85
N GLU A 537 23.03 2.46 -59.80
CA GLU A 537 24.26 2.44 -60.63
C GLU A 537 24.40 3.70 -61.50
N LEU A 538 23.30 4.23 -62.06
CA LEU A 538 23.32 5.50 -62.78
C LEU A 538 23.62 6.68 -61.86
N LEU A 539 23.04 6.73 -60.65
CA LEU A 539 23.31 7.81 -59.69
C LEU A 539 24.76 7.81 -59.20
N LEU A 540 25.38 6.63 -59.08
CA LEU A 540 26.82 6.50 -58.83
C LEU A 540 27.66 7.08 -59.96
N SER A 541 27.24 6.91 -61.22
CA SER A 541 27.99 7.45 -62.38
C SER A 541 28.05 8.99 -62.41
N ILE A 542 27.17 9.67 -61.66
CA ILE A 542 27.14 11.14 -61.50
C ILE A 542 27.60 11.59 -60.11
N ASP A 543 28.25 10.72 -59.34
CA ASP A 543 28.74 11.02 -57.99
C ASP A 543 27.65 11.47 -56.99
N LYS A 544 26.40 11.01 -57.19
CA LYS A 544 25.28 11.23 -56.26
C LYS A 544 25.13 10.04 -55.31
N ILE A 545 26.16 9.85 -54.46
CA ILE A 545 26.33 8.69 -53.58
C ILE A 545 25.11 8.46 -52.65
N HIS A 546 24.64 9.50 -51.96
CA HIS A 546 23.48 9.38 -51.05
C HIS A 546 22.20 8.92 -51.76
N LYS A 547 21.85 9.55 -52.90
CA LYS A 547 20.66 9.16 -53.68
C LYS A 547 20.78 7.75 -54.25
N ALA A 548 22.00 7.32 -54.60
CA ALA A 548 22.25 5.95 -55.05
C ALA A 548 22.03 4.93 -53.92
N ILE A 549 22.49 5.24 -52.71
CA ILE A 549 22.25 4.42 -51.51
C ILE A 549 20.75 4.32 -51.22
N ASP A 550 20.00 5.44 -51.27
CA ASP A 550 18.54 5.42 -51.08
C ASP A 550 17.83 4.55 -52.13
N ALA A 551 18.29 4.60 -53.39
CA ALA A 551 17.77 3.74 -54.45
C ALA A 551 18.05 2.25 -54.18
N PHE A 552 19.25 1.88 -53.72
CA PHE A 552 19.56 0.49 -53.35
C PHE A 552 18.77 0.01 -52.12
N ILE A 553 18.54 0.88 -51.14
CA ILE A 553 17.71 0.61 -49.96
C ILE A 553 16.26 0.34 -50.39
N ALA A 554 15.69 1.18 -51.25
CA ALA A 554 14.34 0.99 -51.79
C ALA A 554 14.18 -0.33 -52.57
N GLY A 555 15.27 -0.82 -53.19
CA GLY A 555 15.32 -2.11 -53.87
C GLY A 555 15.66 -3.32 -52.99
N GLU A 556 15.67 -3.17 -51.66
CA GLU A 556 16.09 -4.17 -50.67
C GLU A 556 17.51 -4.77 -50.90
N ASN A 557 18.36 -4.07 -51.65
CA ASN A 557 19.70 -4.55 -51.99
C ASN A 557 20.75 -4.03 -50.99
N TRP A 558 20.61 -4.49 -49.75
CA TRP A 558 21.39 -4.01 -48.59
C TRP A 558 22.90 -4.27 -48.71
N SER A 559 23.30 -5.37 -49.35
CA SER A 559 24.71 -5.71 -49.55
C SER A 559 25.41 -4.71 -50.47
N LYS A 560 24.76 -4.32 -51.59
CA LYS A 560 25.27 -3.28 -52.49
C LYS A 560 25.28 -1.91 -51.80
N ALA A 561 24.21 -1.54 -51.09
CA ALA A 561 24.14 -0.27 -50.36
C ALA A 561 25.26 -0.11 -49.32
N LYS A 562 25.53 -1.17 -48.53
CA LYS A 562 26.60 -1.18 -47.53
C LYS A 562 27.99 -1.15 -48.16
N CYS A 563 28.20 -1.87 -49.26
CA CYS A 563 29.46 -1.85 -50.00
C CYS A 563 29.78 -0.44 -50.54
N VAL A 564 28.79 0.20 -51.16
CA VAL A 564 28.88 1.56 -51.69
C VAL A 564 29.15 2.58 -50.59
N ALA A 565 28.45 2.49 -49.45
CA ALA A 565 28.70 3.37 -48.31
C ALA A 565 30.12 3.18 -47.77
N ARG A 566 30.58 1.94 -47.58
CA ARG A 566 31.92 1.66 -47.05
C ARG A 566 33.04 2.13 -47.97
N GLU A 567 32.87 1.99 -49.28
CA GLU A 567 33.93 2.27 -50.27
C GLU A 567 33.98 3.74 -50.71
N LEU A 568 32.82 4.41 -50.85
CA LEU A 568 32.76 5.77 -51.40
C LEU A 568 32.52 6.85 -50.34
N GLU A 569 31.70 6.57 -49.31
CA GLU A 569 31.40 7.56 -48.27
C GLU A 569 31.12 6.89 -46.90
N PRO A 570 32.17 6.57 -46.10
CA PRO A 570 32.03 5.82 -44.85
C PRO A 570 31.09 6.44 -43.81
N ARG A 571 30.83 7.76 -43.91
CA ARG A 571 29.88 8.46 -43.04
C ARG A 571 28.43 7.97 -43.22
N LEU A 572 28.09 7.48 -44.41
CA LEU A 572 26.75 6.97 -44.73
C LEU A 572 26.54 5.51 -44.33
N GLU A 573 27.57 4.81 -43.85
CA GLU A 573 27.44 3.41 -43.39
C GLU A 573 26.45 3.30 -42.22
N ALA A 574 26.54 4.23 -41.25
CA ALA A 574 25.61 4.30 -40.12
C ALA A 574 24.15 4.55 -40.57
N TYR A 575 23.96 5.33 -41.65
CA TYR A 575 22.63 5.58 -42.23
C TYR A 575 22.02 4.32 -42.86
N VAL A 576 22.83 3.56 -43.62
CA VAL A 576 22.38 2.28 -44.22
C VAL A 576 22.04 1.27 -43.13
N GLU A 577 22.87 1.17 -42.08
CA GLU A 577 22.62 0.26 -40.96
C GLU A 577 21.34 0.63 -40.19
N ALA A 578 21.09 1.92 -39.94
CA ALA A 578 19.86 2.37 -39.29
C ALA A 578 18.62 2.00 -40.12
N LYS A 579 18.64 2.25 -41.44
CA LYS A 579 17.53 1.89 -42.35
C LYS A 579 17.33 0.39 -42.46
N TYR A 580 18.40 -0.41 -42.40
CA TYR A 580 18.31 -1.86 -42.39
C TYR A 580 17.66 -2.38 -41.10
N LYS A 581 18.02 -1.82 -39.93
CA LYS A 581 17.39 -2.15 -38.65
C LYS A 581 15.89 -1.83 -38.65
N GLU A 582 15.49 -0.65 -39.15
CA GLU A 582 14.08 -0.28 -39.31
C GLU A 582 13.32 -1.28 -40.18
N ALA A 583 13.89 -1.68 -41.32
CA ALA A 583 13.27 -2.66 -42.21
C ALA A 583 13.11 -4.04 -41.56
N LEU A 584 14.10 -4.49 -40.78
CA LEU A 584 14.03 -5.76 -40.04
C LEU A 584 12.99 -5.72 -38.91
N LYS A 585 12.85 -4.58 -38.21
CA LYS A 585 11.80 -4.37 -37.21
C LYS A 585 10.41 -4.46 -37.84
N ILE A 586 10.19 -3.81 -38.98
CA ILE A 586 8.90 -3.85 -39.71
C ILE A 586 8.57 -5.27 -40.19
N LYS A 587 9.57 -6.05 -40.63
CA LYS A 587 9.38 -7.45 -41.05
C LYS A 587 9.25 -8.44 -39.87
N GLY A 588 9.51 -8.02 -38.63
CA GLY A 588 9.38 -8.85 -37.43
C GLY A 588 10.42 -9.97 -37.31
N GLN A 589 11.53 -9.91 -38.05
CA GLN A 589 12.55 -10.97 -38.12
C GLN A 589 13.60 -10.82 -37.01
N ALA A 590 13.33 -11.40 -35.83
CA ALA A 590 14.18 -11.24 -34.64
C ALA A 590 15.49 -12.02 -34.70
N ASP A 591 15.47 -13.21 -35.28
CA ASP A 591 16.65 -14.07 -35.38
C ASP A 591 17.76 -13.44 -36.24
N THR A 592 17.39 -12.81 -37.36
CA THR A 592 18.35 -12.10 -38.24
C THR A 592 18.77 -10.75 -37.69
N LEU A 593 17.93 -10.13 -36.85
CA LEU A 593 18.29 -8.88 -36.18
C LEU A 593 19.27 -9.15 -35.03
N ALA A 594 19.18 -10.30 -34.35
CA ALA A 594 20.07 -10.66 -33.24
C ALA A 594 21.54 -10.75 -33.66
N SER A 595 21.83 -11.11 -34.91
CA SER A 595 23.21 -11.17 -35.43
C SER A 595 23.79 -9.79 -35.78
N VAL A 596 22.94 -8.77 -35.92
CA VAL A 596 23.33 -7.40 -36.30
C VAL A 596 23.29 -6.47 -35.09
N ASP A 597 22.22 -6.56 -34.30
CA ASP A 597 21.96 -5.77 -33.10
C ASP A 597 21.16 -6.60 -32.09
N ILE A 598 21.89 -7.20 -31.16
CA ILE A 598 21.35 -8.03 -30.08
C ILE A 598 20.31 -7.26 -29.25
N ASN A 599 20.55 -5.99 -28.93
CA ASN A 599 19.63 -5.24 -28.08
C ASN A 599 18.29 -5.01 -28.77
N SER A 600 18.32 -4.57 -30.03
CA SER A 600 17.09 -4.39 -30.83
C SER A 600 16.33 -5.71 -31.04
N ALA A 601 17.03 -6.84 -31.13
CA ALA A 601 16.41 -8.15 -31.24
C ALA A 601 15.77 -8.63 -29.92
N LEU A 602 16.41 -8.36 -28.79
CA LEU A 602 15.87 -8.64 -27.46
C LEU A 602 14.63 -7.80 -27.15
N ASP A 603 14.65 -6.51 -27.47
CA ASP A 603 13.48 -5.63 -27.36
C ASP A 603 12.33 -6.17 -28.22
N MET A 604 12.62 -6.64 -29.43
CA MET A 604 11.59 -7.24 -30.30
C MET A 604 11.09 -8.60 -29.79
N TYR A 605 11.92 -9.44 -29.16
CA TYR A 605 11.46 -10.66 -28.49
C TYR A 605 10.54 -10.35 -27.31
N ALA A 606 10.86 -9.31 -26.54
CA ALA A 606 10.05 -8.81 -25.44
C ALA A 606 8.68 -8.30 -25.93
N GLU A 607 8.65 -7.47 -26.97
CA GLU A 607 7.42 -6.97 -27.60
C GLU A 607 6.54 -8.10 -28.18
N GLN A 608 7.15 -9.13 -28.76
CA GLN A 608 6.45 -10.32 -29.27
C GLN A 608 5.99 -11.28 -28.16
N GLY A 609 6.28 -11.00 -26.88
CA GLY A 609 5.96 -11.87 -25.75
C GLY A 609 6.76 -13.17 -25.69
N LYS A 610 7.83 -13.30 -26.48
CA LYS A 610 8.70 -14.49 -26.55
C LYS A 610 9.78 -14.45 -25.45
N TRP A 611 9.34 -14.37 -24.19
CA TRP A 611 10.19 -14.15 -23.01
C TRP A 611 11.21 -15.25 -22.78
N GLU A 612 10.85 -16.52 -22.99
CA GLU A 612 11.77 -17.65 -22.80
C GLU A 612 12.97 -17.56 -23.74
N LYS A 613 12.72 -17.23 -25.02
CA LYS A 613 13.78 -17.02 -26.02
C LYS A 613 14.63 -15.82 -25.64
N CYS A 614 14.00 -14.69 -25.32
CA CYS A 614 14.69 -13.47 -24.86
C CYS A 614 15.65 -13.76 -23.71
N LEU A 615 15.17 -14.35 -22.61
CA LEU A 615 16.00 -14.63 -21.44
C LEU A 615 17.06 -15.69 -21.73
N SER A 616 16.75 -16.72 -22.52
CA SER A 616 17.74 -17.72 -22.92
C SER A 616 18.91 -17.12 -23.72
N THR A 617 18.62 -16.16 -24.62
CA THR A 617 19.66 -15.49 -25.40
C THR A 617 20.53 -14.58 -24.53
N VAL A 618 19.94 -13.87 -23.56
CA VAL A 618 20.74 -13.07 -22.62
C VAL A 618 21.56 -13.96 -21.66
N GLU A 619 20.99 -15.09 -21.24
CA GLU A 619 21.68 -16.06 -20.40
C GLU A 619 22.86 -16.71 -21.12
N GLN A 620 22.72 -17.01 -22.42
CA GLN A 620 23.84 -17.46 -23.27
C GLN A 620 24.95 -16.43 -23.33
N LEU A 621 24.63 -15.16 -23.58
CA LEU A 621 25.62 -14.07 -23.61
C LEU A 621 26.33 -13.88 -22.28
N LEU A 622 25.61 -13.97 -21.16
CA LEU A 622 26.19 -13.91 -19.83
C LEU A 622 27.13 -15.11 -19.57
N ASN A 623 26.76 -16.30 -20.03
CA ASN A 623 27.58 -17.50 -19.88
C ASN A 623 28.83 -17.44 -20.76
N GLU A 624 28.73 -16.96 -21.99
CA GLU A 624 29.87 -16.69 -22.87
C GLU A 624 30.83 -15.65 -22.25
N ALA A 625 30.28 -14.57 -21.69
CA ALA A 625 31.07 -13.57 -20.96
C ALA A 625 31.80 -14.18 -19.77
N LYS A 626 31.13 -15.03 -18.96
CA LYS A 626 31.74 -15.76 -17.83
C LYS A 626 32.81 -16.77 -18.28
N GLN A 627 32.58 -17.49 -19.37
CA GLN A 627 33.54 -18.46 -19.92
C GLN A 627 34.82 -17.78 -20.44
N ASN A 628 34.68 -16.61 -21.07
CA ASN A 628 35.82 -15.80 -21.52
C ASN A 628 36.70 -15.33 -20.33
N VAL A 629 36.11 -15.14 -19.14
CA VAL A 629 36.85 -14.85 -17.91
C VAL A 629 37.59 -16.08 -17.39
N ASN A 630 36.93 -17.25 -17.35
CA ASN A 630 37.51 -18.48 -16.81
C ASN A 630 38.57 -19.13 -17.72
N GLY A 631 38.54 -18.88 -19.03
CA GLY A 631 39.52 -19.39 -20.00
C GLY A 631 40.94 -18.83 -19.87
N HIS A 632 41.12 -17.72 -19.13
CA HIS A 632 42.43 -17.07 -18.92
C HIS A 632 43.20 -17.58 -17.68
N SER A 633 42.71 -18.62 -16.98
CA SER A 633 43.39 -19.17 -15.78
C SER A 633 44.42 -20.27 -16.07
N MET A 634 44.70 -20.62 -17.33
CA MET A 634 45.67 -21.67 -17.70
C MET A 634 46.67 -21.19 -18.76
N LYS A 635 47.48 -20.16 -18.42
CA LYS A 635 48.92 -20.01 -18.73
C LYS A 635 49.37 -18.55 -18.58
N GLY A 636 50.22 -18.31 -17.58
CA GLY A 636 51.36 -17.38 -17.67
C GLY A 636 51.12 -15.87 -17.52
N ASN A 637 51.52 -15.34 -16.36
CA ASN A 637 52.07 -14.01 -16.06
C ASN A 637 51.39 -12.72 -16.60
N GLY A 638 50.80 -11.97 -15.65
CA GLY A 638 51.29 -10.61 -15.36
C GLY A 638 50.63 -9.41 -16.06
N ASN A 639 49.57 -8.92 -15.43
CA ASN A 639 49.08 -7.52 -15.36
C ASN A 639 48.20 -6.92 -16.50
N ASN A 640 47.04 -6.42 -16.05
CA ASN A 640 46.11 -5.46 -16.67
C ASN A 640 45.03 -5.91 -17.67
N THR A 641 44.46 -7.12 -17.54
CA THR A 641 43.24 -7.52 -18.29
C THR A 641 42.05 -7.96 -17.42
N ASN A 642 42.19 -8.07 -16.09
CA ASN A 642 41.13 -8.57 -15.19
C ASN A 642 40.01 -7.58 -14.85
N THR A 643 40.20 -6.28 -15.07
CA THR A 643 39.18 -5.25 -14.77
C THR A 643 38.17 -5.08 -15.91
N LEU A 644 38.60 -5.24 -17.16
CA LEU A 644 37.73 -5.10 -18.35
C LEU A 644 36.79 -6.33 -18.51
N SER A 645 37.27 -7.53 -18.16
CA SER A 645 36.48 -8.76 -18.18
C SER A 645 35.37 -8.77 -17.10
N SER A 646 35.65 -8.25 -15.91
CA SER A 646 34.67 -8.08 -14.84
C SER A 646 33.60 -7.02 -15.18
N SER A 647 33.99 -5.96 -15.88
CA SER A 647 33.07 -4.91 -16.36
C SER A 647 32.09 -5.45 -17.40
N ASN A 648 32.54 -6.31 -18.32
CA ASN A 648 31.65 -6.90 -19.33
C ASN A 648 30.62 -7.86 -18.72
N VAL A 649 31.04 -8.72 -17.77
CA VAL A 649 30.11 -9.61 -17.05
C VAL A 649 29.07 -8.81 -16.27
N LEU A 650 29.47 -7.69 -15.64
CA LEU A 650 28.53 -6.81 -14.95
C LEU A 650 27.52 -6.17 -15.91
N LYS A 651 27.94 -5.74 -17.10
CA LYS A 651 27.05 -5.20 -18.14
C LYS A 651 26.03 -6.23 -18.63
N GLU A 652 26.49 -7.46 -18.92
CA GLU A 652 25.58 -8.54 -19.33
C GLU A 652 24.63 -8.96 -18.19
N TYR A 653 25.10 -8.91 -16.95
CA TYR A 653 24.26 -9.17 -15.77
C TYR A 653 23.20 -8.07 -15.57
N GLN A 654 23.56 -6.80 -15.77
CA GLN A 654 22.60 -5.68 -15.77
C GLN A 654 21.58 -5.84 -16.90
N ARG A 655 22.03 -6.23 -18.10
CA ARG A 655 21.15 -6.50 -19.25
C ARG A 655 20.14 -7.60 -18.93
N LEU A 656 20.58 -8.71 -18.35
CA LEU A 656 19.69 -9.80 -17.91
C LEU A 656 18.60 -9.27 -16.99
N HIS A 657 18.98 -8.49 -15.97
CA HIS A 657 18.04 -7.99 -14.98
C HIS A 657 17.12 -6.88 -15.51
N LYS A 658 17.51 -6.15 -16.56
CA LYS A 658 16.60 -5.27 -17.30
C LYS A 658 15.44 -6.08 -17.88
N TYR A 659 15.72 -7.16 -18.63
CA TYR A 659 14.67 -7.97 -19.25
C TYR A 659 13.90 -8.84 -18.26
N VAL A 660 14.54 -9.32 -17.19
CA VAL A 660 13.85 -10.00 -16.07
C VAL A 660 12.85 -9.05 -15.41
N ALA A 661 13.21 -7.79 -15.17
CA ALA A 661 12.31 -6.79 -14.61
C ALA A 661 11.12 -6.48 -15.53
N VAL A 662 11.35 -6.33 -16.84
CA VAL A 662 10.27 -6.14 -17.82
C VAL A 662 9.35 -7.36 -17.87
N TYR A 663 9.90 -8.57 -17.88
CA TYR A 663 9.09 -9.79 -17.88
C TYR A 663 8.27 -9.94 -16.59
N ALA A 664 8.89 -9.69 -15.43
CA ALA A 664 8.21 -9.69 -14.14
C ALA A 664 7.08 -8.64 -14.09
N ALA A 665 7.30 -7.44 -14.62
CA ALA A 665 6.28 -6.40 -14.70
C ALA A 665 5.07 -6.85 -15.53
N ASN A 666 5.30 -7.52 -16.67
CA ASN A 666 4.24 -8.09 -17.50
C ASN A 666 3.49 -9.23 -16.78
N LEU A 667 4.20 -10.13 -16.10
CA LEU A 667 3.57 -11.18 -15.29
C LEU A 667 2.70 -10.62 -14.16
N ILE A 668 3.15 -9.55 -13.49
CA ILE A 668 2.38 -8.86 -12.46
C ILE A 668 1.12 -8.22 -13.06
N LYS A 669 1.24 -7.59 -14.23
CA LYS A 669 0.09 -7.02 -14.96
C LYS A 669 -0.96 -8.07 -15.30
N ASP A 670 -0.52 -9.28 -15.65
CA ASP A 670 -1.39 -10.44 -15.93
C ASP A 670 -1.90 -11.14 -14.66
N SER A 671 -1.71 -10.56 -13.47
CA SER A 671 -2.05 -11.15 -12.15
C SER A 671 -1.33 -12.47 -11.83
N ARG A 672 -0.23 -12.79 -12.53
CA ARG A 672 0.61 -13.99 -12.34
C ARG A 672 1.80 -13.70 -11.43
N VAL A 673 1.52 -13.20 -10.23
CA VAL A 673 2.55 -12.73 -9.28
C VAL A 673 3.48 -13.86 -8.81
N TYR A 674 2.95 -15.08 -8.65
CA TYR A 674 3.75 -16.24 -8.26
C TYR A 674 4.84 -16.60 -9.28
N ASP A 675 4.54 -16.48 -10.58
CA ASP A 675 5.51 -16.74 -11.64
C ASP A 675 6.61 -15.67 -11.67
N ALA A 676 6.25 -14.41 -11.41
CA ALA A 676 7.22 -13.32 -11.26
C ALA A 676 8.15 -13.56 -10.06
N MET A 677 7.60 -14.07 -8.96
CA MET A 677 8.41 -14.48 -7.80
C MET A 677 9.39 -15.61 -8.18
N LEU A 678 8.92 -16.67 -8.85
CA LEU A 678 9.80 -17.77 -9.29
C LEU A 678 10.90 -17.29 -10.24
N LEU A 679 10.62 -16.29 -11.09
CA LEU A 679 11.61 -15.69 -11.97
C LEU A 679 12.78 -15.08 -11.18
N TYR A 680 12.48 -14.32 -10.12
CA TYR A 680 13.50 -13.73 -9.25
C TYR A 680 14.19 -14.77 -8.36
N LYS A 681 13.53 -15.88 -8.00
CA LYS A 681 14.19 -17.02 -7.37
C LYS A 681 15.28 -17.61 -8.28
N LYS A 682 14.99 -17.70 -9.59
CA LYS A 682 15.90 -18.29 -10.57
C LYS A 682 17.10 -17.39 -10.90
N TYR A 683 16.86 -16.10 -11.11
CA TYR A 683 17.87 -15.16 -11.61
C TYR A 683 18.54 -14.29 -10.52
N GLY A 684 18.04 -14.34 -9.28
CA GLY A 684 18.52 -13.55 -8.14
C GLY A 684 17.90 -12.16 -8.07
N THR A 685 18.13 -11.46 -6.97
CA THR A 685 17.43 -10.21 -6.63
C THR A 685 18.39 -9.04 -6.41
N PRO A 686 18.91 -8.43 -7.49
CA PRO A 686 19.82 -7.30 -7.37
C PRO A 686 19.13 -6.08 -6.77
N ALA A 687 19.90 -5.31 -6.01
CA ALA A 687 19.46 -4.09 -5.33
C ALA A 687 19.37 -2.86 -6.25
N TYR A 688 18.78 -3.02 -7.45
CA TYR A 688 18.56 -1.90 -8.37
C TYR A 688 17.34 -1.09 -7.96
N LYS A 689 17.50 0.24 -7.83
CA LYS A 689 16.42 1.16 -7.39
C LYS A 689 15.16 1.05 -8.26
N GLN A 690 15.32 0.88 -9.57
CA GLN A 690 14.23 0.72 -10.53
C GLN A 690 13.36 -0.53 -10.25
N ASN A 691 13.94 -1.57 -9.63
CA ASN A 691 13.25 -2.84 -9.37
C ASN A 691 12.53 -2.88 -8.02
N PHE A 692 12.71 -1.89 -7.14
CA PHE A 692 12.13 -1.92 -5.79
C PHE A 692 10.60 -1.98 -5.79
N ASN A 693 9.95 -1.31 -6.75
CA ASN A 693 8.50 -1.36 -6.90
C ASN A 693 8.02 -2.76 -7.32
N ILE A 694 8.83 -3.50 -8.11
CA ILE A 694 8.53 -4.88 -8.50
C ILE A 694 8.56 -5.79 -7.26
N TYR A 695 9.60 -5.69 -6.43
CA TYR A 695 9.67 -6.49 -5.19
C TYR A 695 8.52 -6.18 -4.22
N LYS A 696 8.14 -4.89 -4.09
CA LYS A 696 6.96 -4.48 -3.29
C LYS A 696 5.67 -5.07 -3.85
N ARG A 697 5.45 -4.98 -5.17
CA ARG A 697 4.27 -5.56 -5.85
C ARG A 697 4.22 -7.08 -5.70
N ILE A 698 5.35 -7.78 -5.78
CA ILE A 698 5.41 -9.24 -5.54
C ILE A 698 4.99 -9.55 -4.11
N PHE A 699 5.56 -8.85 -3.12
CA PHE A 699 5.19 -9.04 -1.73
C PHE A 699 3.70 -8.77 -1.49
N GLN A 700 3.18 -7.63 -1.93
CA GLN A 700 1.77 -7.25 -1.79
C GLN A 700 0.82 -8.24 -2.49
N GLY A 701 1.18 -8.70 -3.70
CA GLY A 701 0.37 -9.65 -4.45
C GLY A 701 0.30 -11.03 -3.77
N ILE A 702 1.43 -11.52 -3.23
CA ILE A 702 1.45 -12.77 -2.46
C ILE A 702 0.73 -12.62 -1.11
N THR A 703 0.96 -11.52 -0.38
CA THR A 703 0.32 -11.32 0.93
C THR A 703 -1.18 -11.09 0.83
N SER A 704 -1.69 -10.59 -0.30
CA SER A 704 -3.12 -10.42 -0.56
C SER A 704 -3.80 -11.69 -1.08
N GLN A 705 -3.04 -12.70 -1.50
CA GLN A 705 -3.60 -13.94 -2.04
C GLN A 705 -4.30 -14.76 -0.95
N ARG A 706 -5.51 -15.25 -1.27
CA ARG A 706 -6.27 -16.20 -0.46
C ARG A 706 -5.70 -17.62 -0.57
N GLY A 707 -5.94 -18.44 0.45
CA GLY A 707 -5.50 -19.85 0.46
C GLY A 707 -4.05 -20.06 0.91
N LEU A 708 -3.33 -19.00 1.29
CA LEU A 708 -1.98 -19.08 1.82
C LEU A 708 -1.91 -19.20 3.37
N TYR A 709 -3.00 -19.61 4.00
CA TYR A 709 -3.10 -19.77 5.46
C TYR A 709 -2.64 -21.16 5.93
N GLY A 710 -2.87 -22.22 5.14
CA GLY A 710 -2.61 -23.61 5.53
C GLY A 710 -1.15 -24.08 5.38
N SER A 711 -0.90 -25.35 5.70
CA SER A 711 0.43 -25.98 5.56
C SER A 711 0.97 -25.94 4.12
N ASP A 712 0.09 -26.08 3.14
CA ASP A 712 0.42 -26.17 1.72
C ASP A 712 0.99 -24.85 1.17
N ALA A 713 0.84 -23.75 1.91
CA ALA A 713 1.37 -22.44 1.57
C ALA A 713 2.88 -22.29 1.79
N TYR A 714 3.51 -23.23 2.51
CA TYR A 714 4.92 -23.15 2.90
C TYR A 714 5.89 -22.92 1.71
N PRO A 715 5.77 -23.61 0.55
CA PRO A 715 6.67 -23.38 -0.58
C PRO A 715 6.62 -21.95 -1.12
N THR A 716 5.45 -21.32 -1.09
CA THR A 716 5.25 -19.93 -1.50
C THR A 716 5.93 -18.98 -0.52
N TRP A 717 5.66 -19.15 0.78
CA TRP A 717 6.25 -18.29 1.82
C TRP A 717 7.76 -18.43 1.95
N SER A 718 8.29 -19.66 1.90
CA SER A 718 9.74 -19.89 1.91
C SER A 718 10.42 -19.28 0.69
N THR A 719 9.81 -19.39 -0.50
CA THR A 719 10.35 -18.77 -1.70
C THR A 719 10.39 -17.24 -1.62
N LEU A 720 9.30 -16.61 -1.16
CA LEU A 720 9.26 -15.15 -0.96
C LEU A 720 10.30 -14.70 0.09
N ARG A 721 10.46 -15.48 1.16
CA ARG A 721 11.44 -15.23 2.22
C ARG A 721 12.86 -15.27 1.67
N ASP A 722 13.18 -16.29 0.88
CA ASP A 722 14.52 -16.47 0.32
C ASP A 722 14.87 -15.35 -0.68
N ILE A 723 13.90 -14.92 -1.50
CA ILE A 723 14.03 -13.76 -2.41
C ILE A 723 14.28 -12.46 -1.63
N LEU A 724 13.49 -12.19 -0.58
CA LEU A 724 13.67 -10.98 0.23
C LEU A 724 14.96 -11.04 1.05
N PHE A 725 15.44 -12.25 1.38
CA PHE A 725 16.71 -12.44 2.07
C PHE A 725 17.89 -12.13 1.14
N ASP A 726 17.88 -12.66 -0.09
CA ASP A 726 18.87 -12.33 -1.12
C ASP A 726 18.89 -10.81 -1.40
N LEU A 727 17.72 -10.18 -1.55
CA LEU A 727 17.61 -8.74 -1.73
C LEU A 727 18.23 -7.97 -0.56
N ASN A 728 17.93 -8.36 0.68
CA ASN A 728 18.49 -7.72 1.87
C ASN A 728 20.00 -7.93 2.00
N GLN A 729 20.55 -9.05 1.53
CA GLN A 729 22.00 -9.25 1.45
C GLN A 729 22.63 -8.30 0.43
N ASN A 730 22.02 -8.17 -0.76
CA ASN A 730 22.49 -7.27 -1.80
C ASN A 730 22.40 -5.80 -1.35
N LEU A 731 21.31 -5.41 -0.67
CA LEU A 731 21.15 -4.08 -0.06
C LEU A 731 22.23 -3.79 1.00
N LYS A 732 22.66 -4.79 1.77
CA LYS A 732 23.75 -4.62 2.76
C LYS A 732 25.10 -4.37 2.11
N GLN A 733 25.32 -4.81 0.87
CA GLN A 733 26.55 -4.57 0.12
C GLN A 733 26.56 -3.17 -0.54
N THR A 734 25.40 -2.66 -0.95
CA THR A 734 25.25 -1.39 -1.70
C THR A 734 24.79 -0.21 -0.83
N LYS A 735 25.07 -0.24 0.49
CA LYS A 735 24.47 0.67 1.50
C LYS A 735 24.64 2.18 1.27
N SER A 736 25.63 2.64 0.51
CA SER A 736 25.94 4.08 0.38
C SER A 736 24.89 4.87 -0.40
N ASP A 737 24.15 4.22 -1.30
CA ASP A 737 23.37 4.93 -2.33
C ASP A 737 21.86 4.89 -2.08
N ILE A 738 21.39 4.18 -1.04
CA ILE A 738 19.97 3.84 -0.84
C ILE A 738 19.47 4.39 0.51
N GLN A 739 18.28 4.99 0.51
CA GLN A 739 17.64 5.54 1.71
C GLN A 739 17.45 4.48 2.81
N PRO A 740 17.75 4.80 4.08
CA PRO A 740 17.67 3.84 5.18
C PRO A 740 16.24 3.36 5.45
N GLU A 741 15.22 4.16 5.13
CA GLU A 741 13.80 3.80 5.27
C GLU A 741 13.44 2.61 4.36
N ILE A 742 13.97 2.59 3.12
CA ILE A 742 13.75 1.50 2.16
C ILE A 742 14.38 0.21 2.66
N ILE A 743 15.59 0.29 3.22
CA ILE A 743 16.28 -0.87 3.79
C ILE A 743 15.49 -1.42 4.97
N LYS A 744 14.98 -0.56 5.86
CA LYS A 744 14.12 -0.97 6.98
C LYS A 744 12.82 -1.61 6.49
N LEU A 745 12.21 -1.08 5.43
CA LEU A 745 10.98 -1.63 4.85
C LEU A 745 11.22 -3.06 4.33
N PHE A 746 12.27 -3.30 3.53
CA PHE A 746 12.57 -4.64 3.03
C PHE A 746 13.00 -5.61 4.13
N ASP A 747 13.65 -5.14 5.21
CA ASP A 747 13.95 -5.99 6.38
C ASP A 747 12.66 -6.35 7.16
N ARG A 748 11.69 -5.42 7.27
CA ARG A 748 10.34 -5.70 7.82
C ARG A 748 9.58 -6.70 6.95
N MET A 749 9.59 -6.54 5.62
CA MET A 749 8.94 -7.48 4.70
C MET A 749 9.54 -8.89 4.81
N LEU A 750 10.87 -9.00 4.94
CA LEU A 750 11.54 -10.28 5.17
C LEU A 750 11.10 -10.92 6.49
N LEU A 751 11.04 -10.15 7.57
CA LEU A 751 10.59 -10.63 8.88
C LEU A 751 9.16 -11.15 8.86
N VAL A 752 8.25 -10.39 8.26
CA VAL A 752 6.84 -10.79 8.09
C VAL A 752 6.72 -12.07 7.28
N THR A 753 7.45 -12.17 6.17
CA THR A 753 7.45 -13.36 5.33
C THR A 753 8.02 -14.57 6.06
N HIS A 754 9.06 -14.36 6.88
CA HIS A 754 9.58 -15.40 7.76
C HIS A 754 8.53 -15.89 8.75
N TYR A 755 7.76 -14.99 9.37
CA TYR A 755 6.66 -15.34 10.26
C TYR A 755 5.58 -16.17 9.57
N TYR A 756 5.17 -15.82 8.36
CA TYR A 756 4.25 -16.66 7.58
C TYR A 756 4.86 -18.03 7.22
N ALA A 757 6.15 -18.08 6.88
CA ALA A 757 6.83 -19.33 6.55
C ALA A 757 6.93 -20.27 7.76
N ILE A 758 7.32 -19.78 8.94
CA ILE A 758 7.37 -20.60 10.16
C ILE A 758 5.97 -21.03 10.62
N ARG A 759 4.97 -20.15 10.50
CA ARG A 759 3.57 -20.50 10.79
C ARG A 759 3.09 -21.67 9.93
N SER A 760 3.30 -21.59 8.62
CA SER A 760 2.93 -22.64 7.67
C SER A 760 3.71 -23.95 7.91
N ALA A 761 5.01 -23.84 8.24
CA ALA A 761 5.83 -24.99 8.59
C ALA A 761 5.32 -25.69 9.86
N LEU A 762 4.94 -24.93 10.89
CA LEU A 762 4.42 -25.48 12.13
C LEU A 762 3.06 -26.17 11.90
N LEU A 763 2.19 -25.59 11.08
CA LEU A 763 0.89 -26.18 10.72
C LEU A 763 1.01 -27.53 10.00
N SER A 764 2.13 -27.83 9.34
CA SER A 764 2.37 -29.16 8.74
C SER A 764 2.56 -30.27 9.80
N THR A 765 2.69 -29.91 11.06
CA THR A 765 3.05 -30.81 12.16
C THR A 765 1.82 -31.33 12.90
N GLN A 766 1.83 -32.60 13.32
CA GLN A 766 0.76 -33.21 14.13
C GLN A 766 0.83 -32.90 15.65
N GLN A 767 1.80 -32.10 16.09
CA GLN A 767 1.99 -31.78 17.51
C GLN A 767 1.20 -30.54 17.94
N ASP A 768 1.06 -30.35 19.26
CA ASP A 768 0.39 -29.18 19.82
C ASP A 768 1.25 -27.92 19.68
N VAL A 769 1.11 -27.26 18.54
CA VAL A 769 1.82 -26.03 18.14
C VAL A 769 0.90 -24.81 18.12
N LYS A 770 -0.37 -24.99 18.48
CA LYS A 770 -1.43 -23.98 18.30
C LYS A 770 -1.05 -22.67 18.99
N GLU A 771 -0.48 -22.73 20.19
CA GLU A 771 -0.08 -21.53 20.95
C GLU A 771 0.97 -20.70 20.19
N ILE A 772 2.00 -21.36 19.63
CA ILE A 772 3.07 -20.69 18.87
C ILE A 772 2.51 -20.10 17.58
N VAL A 773 1.66 -20.84 16.87
CA VAL A 773 0.97 -20.39 15.64
C VAL A 773 0.11 -19.15 15.93
N THR A 774 -0.73 -19.18 16.96
CA THR A 774 -1.56 -18.04 17.37
C THR A 774 -0.71 -16.84 17.75
N GLN A 775 0.39 -17.04 18.50
CA GLN A 775 1.31 -15.94 18.82
C GLN A 775 1.90 -15.29 17.55
N ILE A 776 2.26 -16.09 16.54
CA ILE A 776 2.76 -15.57 15.27
C ILE A 776 1.68 -14.70 14.59
N SER A 777 0.44 -15.20 14.47
CA SER A 777 -0.67 -14.47 13.85
C SER A 777 -0.98 -13.16 14.56
N VAL A 778 -0.99 -13.16 15.89
CA VAL A 778 -1.14 -11.94 16.70
C VAL A 778 0.01 -10.96 16.46
N SER A 779 1.25 -11.45 16.35
CA SER A 779 2.43 -10.62 16.12
C SER A 779 2.44 -9.93 14.74
N LEU A 780 1.76 -10.52 13.75
CA LEU A 780 1.61 -9.97 12.40
C LEU A 780 0.71 -8.73 12.35
N LEU A 781 -0.18 -8.54 13.35
CA LEU A 781 -1.04 -7.34 13.45
C LEU A 781 -0.25 -6.03 13.50
N ARG A 782 0.97 -6.06 14.05
CA ARG A 782 1.89 -4.89 14.09
C ARG A 782 2.42 -4.48 12.73
N HIS A 783 2.17 -5.28 11.70
CA HIS A 783 2.60 -5.06 10.33
C HIS A 783 1.41 -4.83 9.39
N SER A 784 0.24 -4.47 9.93
CA SER A 784 -0.98 -4.14 9.18
C SER A 784 -0.88 -2.86 8.34
N ASP A 785 0.21 -2.09 8.48
CA ASP A 785 0.56 -0.97 7.60
C ASP A 785 1.12 -1.44 6.25
N ILE A 786 1.70 -2.65 6.18
CA ILE A 786 2.27 -3.24 4.96
C ILE A 786 1.55 -4.52 4.50
N LEU A 787 0.72 -5.10 5.36
CA LEU A 787 -0.11 -6.26 5.09
C LEU A 787 -1.58 -5.83 4.94
N PRO A 788 -2.39 -6.55 4.15
CA PRO A 788 -3.83 -6.32 4.11
C PRO A 788 -4.42 -6.45 5.53
N ALA A 789 -4.99 -5.35 6.04
CA ALA A 789 -5.42 -5.25 7.43
C ALA A 789 -6.56 -6.24 7.75
N ASP A 790 -7.56 -6.31 6.88
CA ASP A 790 -8.70 -7.23 7.00
C ASP A 790 -8.25 -8.69 7.15
N LYS A 791 -7.26 -9.12 6.35
CA LYS A 791 -6.65 -10.44 6.42
C LYS A 791 -6.01 -10.70 7.77
N VAL A 792 -5.10 -9.83 8.21
CA VAL A 792 -4.32 -10.10 9.44
C VAL A 792 -5.19 -10.07 10.69
N PHE A 793 -6.18 -9.17 10.75
CA PHE A 793 -7.16 -9.13 11.85
C PHE A 793 -8.05 -10.37 11.87
N TYR A 794 -8.52 -10.82 10.70
CA TYR A 794 -9.28 -12.08 10.58
C TYR A 794 -8.45 -13.30 11.01
N GLU A 795 -7.24 -13.47 10.46
CA GLU A 795 -6.37 -14.61 10.76
C GLU A 795 -6.01 -14.66 12.25
N ALA A 796 -5.60 -13.53 12.85
CA ALA A 796 -5.28 -13.47 14.28
C ALA A 796 -6.51 -13.75 15.15
N GLY A 797 -7.67 -13.19 14.79
CA GLY A 797 -8.92 -13.39 15.51
C GLY A 797 -9.40 -14.85 15.52
N ILE A 798 -9.36 -15.52 14.36
CA ILE A 798 -9.70 -16.95 14.25
C ILE A 798 -8.71 -17.81 15.03
N ASP A 799 -7.41 -17.54 14.96
CA ASP A 799 -6.39 -18.29 15.69
C ASP A 799 -6.54 -18.14 17.21
N CYS A 800 -6.88 -16.94 17.68
CA CYS A 800 -7.20 -16.70 19.09
C CYS A 800 -8.46 -17.45 19.52
N ARG A 801 -9.50 -17.44 18.67
CA ARG A 801 -10.78 -18.13 18.95
C ARG A 801 -10.59 -19.64 19.07
N GLN A 802 -9.77 -20.25 18.21
CA GLN A 802 -9.54 -21.70 18.23
C GLN A 802 -8.84 -22.20 19.51
N ILE A 803 -8.00 -21.36 20.12
CA ILE A 803 -7.29 -21.70 21.36
C ILE A 803 -8.05 -21.29 22.63
N GLY A 804 -9.14 -20.53 22.48
CA GLY A 804 -9.95 -20.01 23.59
C GLY A 804 -9.46 -18.67 24.16
N TRP A 805 -8.62 -17.93 23.44
CA TRP A 805 -8.24 -16.55 23.80
C TRP A 805 -9.34 -15.57 23.39
N ASN A 806 -10.51 -15.72 24.00
CA ASN A 806 -11.75 -15.07 23.55
C ASN A 806 -11.65 -13.54 23.58
N ASN A 807 -11.03 -12.92 24.59
CA ASN A 807 -10.88 -11.47 24.69
C ASN A 807 -10.13 -10.89 23.49
N MET A 808 -8.98 -11.49 23.14
CA MET A 808 -8.20 -11.08 21.97
C MET A 808 -8.96 -11.38 20.67
N ALA A 809 -9.59 -12.56 20.57
CA ALA A 809 -10.38 -12.93 19.41
C ALA A 809 -11.52 -11.93 19.14
N PHE A 810 -12.22 -11.50 20.19
CA PHE A 810 -13.32 -10.53 20.10
C PHE A 810 -12.83 -9.18 19.58
N VAL A 811 -11.79 -8.60 20.21
CA VAL A 811 -11.24 -7.30 19.79
C VAL A 811 -10.74 -7.34 18.33
N PHE A 812 -10.02 -8.39 17.94
CA PHE A 812 -9.49 -8.48 16.57
C PHE A 812 -10.58 -8.75 15.53
N LEU A 813 -11.58 -9.59 15.83
CA LEU A 813 -12.66 -9.87 14.91
C LEU A 813 -13.64 -8.71 14.79
N ASN A 814 -13.86 -7.91 15.84
CA ASN A 814 -14.60 -6.65 15.73
C ASN A 814 -13.89 -5.67 14.81
N ARG A 815 -12.58 -5.45 15.01
CA ARG A 815 -11.80 -4.61 14.10
C ARG A 815 -11.85 -5.11 12.66
N TYR A 816 -11.84 -6.42 12.44
CA TYR A 816 -12.05 -6.97 11.11
C TYR A 816 -13.44 -6.62 10.54
N LEU A 817 -14.52 -6.66 11.32
CA LEU A 817 -15.86 -6.27 10.85
C LEU A 817 -15.90 -4.78 10.48
N ASP A 818 -15.29 -3.91 11.30
CA ASP A 818 -15.19 -2.48 10.99
C ASP A 818 -14.43 -2.24 9.68
N LEU A 819 -13.35 -3.00 9.44
CA LEU A 819 -12.58 -2.93 8.20
C LEU A 819 -13.39 -3.44 7.00
N VAL A 820 -14.19 -4.50 7.16
CA VAL A 820 -15.07 -4.98 6.08
C VAL A 820 -16.13 -3.93 5.72
N GLU A 821 -16.76 -3.32 6.72
CA GLU A 821 -17.72 -2.23 6.50
C GLU A 821 -17.07 -1.04 5.78
N ALA A 822 -15.84 -0.68 6.17
CA ALA A 822 -15.09 0.38 5.49
C ALA A 822 -14.70 0.04 4.04
N ILE A 823 -14.48 -1.25 3.72
CA ILE A 823 -14.20 -1.70 2.35
C ILE A 823 -15.48 -1.71 1.50
N GLU A 824 -16.63 -2.08 2.07
CA GLU A 824 -17.92 -2.16 1.36
C GLU A 824 -18.59 -0.79 1.16
N ASP A 825 -18.43 0.15 2.10
CA ASP A 825 -19.00 1.50 2.04
C ASP A 825 -17.94 2.59 2.35
N PRO A 826 -17.11 2.95 1.35
CA PRO A 826 -16.03 3.93 1.52
C PRO A 826 -16.54 5.37 1.77
N ASP A 827 -17.78 5.69 1.39
CA ASP A 827 -18.34 7.04 1.51
C ASP A 827 -18.88 7.33 2.93
N ASN A 828 -19.50 6.35 3.60
CA ASN A 828 -19.98 6.48 4.99
C ASN A 828 -18.89 6.24 6.05
N SER A 829 -17.86 5.45 5.73
CA SER A 829 -16.79 5.03 6.66
C SER A 829 -15.66 6.04 6.84
N SER A 830 -15.70 7.19 6.14
CA SER A 830 -14.78 8.31 6.32
C SER A 830 -14.84 8.96 7.73
N ASN A 831 -15.81 8.57 8.56
CA ASN A 831 -15.81 8.85 9.99
C ASN A 831 -15.01 7.77 10.74
N THR A 832 -13.68 7.89 10.71
CA THR A 832 -12.71 7.31 11.66
C THR A 832 -13.12 5.99 12.31
N LEU A 833 -12.61 4.85 11.80
CA LEU A 833 -12.54 3.58 12.52
C LEU A 833 -12.09 3.87 13.97
N ASP A 834 -12.96 3.65 14.97
CA ASP A 834 -12.66 4.00 16.35
C ASP A 834 -11.51 3.12 16.86
N SER A 835 -10.29 3.64 16.91
CA SER A 835 -9.09 2.91 17.30
C SER A 835 -8.84 2.91 18.82
N SER A 836 -9.80 3.31 19.65
CA SER A 836 -9.67 3.34 21.12
C SER A 836 -9.14 2.04 21.72
N ASP A 837 -9.57 0.90 21.18
CA ASP A 837 -9.23 -0.44 21.70
C ASP A 837 -7.74 -0.78 21.57
N PHE A 838 -7.05 -0.13 20.63
CA PHE A 838 -5.63 -0.33 20.36
C PHE A 838 -4.74 0.75 20.98
N GLN A 839 -5.32 1.70 21.72
CA GLN A 839 -4.56 2.76 22.38
C GLN A 839 -3.56 2.18 23.38
N GLY A 840 -2.28 2.54 23.22
CA GLY A 840 -1.19 2.01 24.06
C GLY A 840 -0.64 0.65 23.62
N THR A 841 -1.06 0.14 22.46
CA THR A 841 -0.42 -0.97 21.76
C THR A 841 0.54 -0.47 20.69
N ASP A 842 1.30 -1.37 20.07
CA ASP A 842 2.15 -1.12 18.90
C ASP A 842 1.52 -1.61 17.58
N ILE A 843 0.21 -1.88 17.59
CA ILE A 843 -0.59 -2.14 16.40
C ILE A 843 -0.90 -0.80 15.73
N PRO A 844 -0.65 -0.65 14.41
CA PRO A 844 -0.98 0.58 13.68
C PRO A 844 -2.46 0.99 13.85
N MET A 845 -2.68 2.23 14.26
CA MET A 845 -4.02 2.80 14.50
C MET A 845 -4.72 3.18 13.20
N GLU A 846 -3.93 3.55 12.19
CA GLU A 846 -4.35 3.86 10.83
C GLU A 846 -3.67 2.87 9.90
N VAL A 847 -4.47 2.20 9.07
CA VAL A 847 -4.03 1.15 8.15
C VAL A 847 -4.57 1.44 6.75
N PRO A 848 -3.83 1.13 5.68
CA PRO A 848 -4.36 1.22 4.32
C PRO A 848 -5.55 0.29 4.15
N ILE A 849 -6.69 0.83 3.69
CA ILE A 849 -7.90 0.05 3.42
C ILE A 849 -7.66 -0.78 2.14
N PRO A 850 -7.79 -2.12 2.19
CA PRO A 850 -7.64 -2.98 1.02
C PRO A 850 -8.70 -2.72 -0.06
N GLU A 851 -8.34 -2.88 -1.35
CA GLU A 851 -9.28 -2.71 -2.48
C GLU A 851 -10.33 -3.84 -2.57
N HIS A 852 -10.00 -5.03 -2.06
CA HIS A 852 -10.82 -6.22 -2.15
C HIS A 852 -10.83 -6.98 -0.82
N LEU A 853 -12.00 -7.48 -0.44
CA LEU A 853 -12.18 -8.27 0.77
C LEU A 853 -11.37 -9.57 0.76
N TYR A 854 -10.74 -9.89 1.89
CA TYR A 854 -10.00 -11.12 2.14
C TYR A 854 -10.89 -12.34 2.49
N THR A 855 -12.10 -12.12 3.02
CA THR A 855 -13.00 -13.18 3.48
C THR A 855 -14.21 -13.35 2.58
N THR A 856 -14.75 -14.57 2.51
CA THR A 856 -15.99 -14.83 1.75
C THR A 856 -17.19 -14.36 2.55
N HIS A 857 -18.32 -14.10 1.89
CA HIS A 857 -19.58 -13.76 2.58
C HIS A 857 -19.96 -14.78 3.66
N LYS A 858 -19.69 -16.08 3.45
CA LYS A 858 -19.97 -17.13 4.46
C LYS A 858 -19.10 -17.00 5.70
N GLU A 859 -17.81 -16.70 5.53
CA GLU A 859 -16.89 -16.49 6.64
C GLU A 859 -17.24 -15.21 7.38
N HIS A 860 -17.56 -14.14 6.66
CA HIS A 860 -18.00 -12.87 7.23
C HIS A 860 -19.24 -13.04 8.12
N GLU A 861 -20.30 -13.69 7.61
CA GLU A 861 -21.51 -13.96 8.40
C GLU A 861 -21.22 -14.81 9.64
N SER A 862 -20.37 -15.84 9.52
CA SER A 862 -20.00 -16.68 10.67
C SER A 862 -19.29 -15.90 11.78
N ILE A 863 -18.49 -14.90 11.42
CA ILE A 863 -17.83 -14.01 12.39
C ILE A 863 -18.85 -13.05 13.00
N ARG A 864 -19.71 -12.45 12.17
CA ARG A 864 -20.77 -11.54 12.61
C ARG A 864 -21.70 -12.21 13.63
N GLU A 865 -22.17 -13.42 13.34
CA GLU A 865 -22.99 -14.22 14.26
C GLU A 865 -22.27 -14.52 15.58
N TRP A 866 -20.97 -14.84 15.51
CA TRP A 866 -20.19 -15.13 16.71
C TRP A 866 -19.95 -13.90 17.59
N ILE A 867 -19.64 -12.75 16.98
CA ILE A 867 -19.50 -11.47 17.68
C ILE A 867 -20.82 -11.10 18.36
N LEU A 868 -21.95 -11.19 17.66
CA LEU A 868 -23.27 -10.91 18.24
C LEU A 868 -23.57 -11.83 19.43
N ALA A 869 -23.23 -13.12 19.34
CA ALA A 869 -23.42 -14.07 20.43
C ALA A 869 -22.59 -13.73 21.68
N ILE A 870 -21.34 -13.29 21.50
CA ILE A 870 -20.46 -12.90 22.63
C ILE A 870 -20.84 -11.56 23.22
N SER A 871 -21.23 -10.58 22.39
CA SER A 871 -21.65 -9.25 22.87
C SER A 871 -22.90 -9.29 23.76
N MET A 872 -23.71 -10.35 23.66
CA MET A 872 -24.87 -10.59 24.54
C MET A 872 -24.49 -11.17 25.91
N ASP A 873 -23.25 -11.63 26.11
CA ASP A 873 -22.78 -12.14 27.40
C ASP A 873 -22.27 -10.97 28.27
N HIS A 874 -23.11 -10.52 29.21
CA HIS A 874 -22.79 -9.44 30.14
C HIS A 874 -21.58 -9.71 31.07
N LYS A 875 -21.06 -10.94 31.10
CA LYS A 875 -19.87 -11.29 31.90
C LYS A 875 -18.56 -11.23 31.13
N PHE A 876 -18.60 -10.93 29.83
CA PHE A 876 -17.44 -10.94 28.96
C PHE A 876 -16.62 -9.65 29.07
N ASP A 877 -15.35 -9.77 29.44
CA ASP A 877 -14.41 -8.65 29.53
C ASP A 877 -13.77 -8.38 28.15
N GLN A 878 -14.06 -7.21 27.59
CA GLN A 878 -13.66 -6.82 26.23
C GLN A 878 -12.27 -6.18 26.16
N THR A 879 -11.41 -6.41 27.17
CA THR A 879 -10.09 -5.78 27.23
C THR A 879 -8.96 -6.68 26.74
N LEU A 880 -7.99 -6.08 26.06
CA LEU A 880 -6.76 -6.77 25.67
C LEU A 880 -5.90 -7.11 26.91
N PRO A 881 -5.38 -8.35 27.01
CA PRO A 881 -4.60 -8.77 28.17
C PRO A 881 -3.27 -8.02 28.25
N LYS A 882 -2.86 -7.72 29.49
CA LYS A 882 -1.62 -7.00 29.80
C LYS A 882 -0.56 -7.94 30.41
N ASP A 883 0.70 -7.69 30.11
CA ASP A 883 1.85 -8.41 30.66
C ASP A 883 2.31 -7.83 32.02
N GLU A 884 3.43 -8.34 32.52
CA GLU A 884 4.08 -7.90 33.77
C GLU A 884 4.49 -6.40 33.75
N ARG A 885 4.60 -5.78 32.57
CA ARG A 885 4.90 -4.35 32.41
C ARG A 885 3.62 -3.49 32.45
N GLY A 886 2.45 -4.12 32.53
CA GLY A 886 1.15 -3.45 32.42
C GLY A 886 0.82 -2.98 30.99
N VAL A 887 1.50 -3.54 29.98
CA VAL A 887 1.30 -3.22 28.55
C VAL A 887 0.72 -4.44 27.85
N TYR A 888 0.03 -4.25 26.72
CA TYR A 888 -0.49 -5.36 25.92
C TYR A 888 0.57 -6.46 25.67
N ILE A 889 0.21 -7.73 25.89
CA ILE A 889 1.17 -8.86 25.94
C ILE A 889 2.03 -9.04 24.69
N ALA A 890 1.55 -8.65 23.51
CA ALA A 890 2.30 -8.77 22.26
C ALA A 890 3.03 -7.48 21.87
N SER A 891 2.93 -6.41 22.68
CA SER A 891 3.59 -5.14 22.40
C SER A 891 5.09 -5.19 22.65
N LEU A 892 5.88 -4.75 21.69
CA LEU A 892 7.33 -4.59 21.82
C LEU A 892 7.68 -3.31 22.59
N ASN A 893 6.88 -2.27 22.41
CA ASN A 893 7.13 -0.95 22.99
C ASN A 893 6.35 -0.76 24.28
N SER A 894 7.03 -0.32 25.34
CA SER A 894 6.38 0.10 26.58
C SER A 894 6.30 1.63 26.63
N PRO A 895 5.12 2.25 26.41
CA PRO A 895 4.98 3.71 26.42
C PRO A 895 5.31 4.33 27.78
N ASN A 896 5.13 3.58 28.87
CA ASN A 896 5.38 4.07 30.24
C ASN A 896 6.87 4.13 30.63
N ILE A 897 7.72 3.33 29.98
CA ILE A 897 9.13 3.15 30.39
C ILE A 897 10.10 3.60 29.26
N GLY A 898 9.61 3.76 28.03
CA GLY A 898 10.44 4.16 26.88
C GLY A 898 11.42 3.10 26.39
N LEU A 899 11.34 1.88 26.94
CA LEU A 899 12.14 0.72 26.55
C LEU A 899 11.40 -0.12 25.50
N SER A 900 12.12 -0.52 24.45
CA SER A 900 11.63 -1.42 23.39
C SER A 900 12.26 -2.80 23.56
N SER A 901 11.43 -3.83 23.62
CA SER A 901 11.84 -5.22 23.69
C SER A 901 12.13 -5.78 22.30
N LEU A 902 13.11 -6.67 22.20
CA LEU A 902 13.39 -7.37 20.93
C LEU A 902 12.26 -8.36 20.61
N PRO A 903 11.82 -8.45 19.34
CA PRO A 903 10.85 -9.45 18.90
C PRO A 903 11.49 -10.83 18.84
N CYS A 904 10.77 -11.84 19.32
CA CYS A 904 11.13 -13.24 19.16
C CYS A 904 11.13 -13.64 17.68
N ILE A 905 12.21 -14.24 17.18
CA ILE A 905 12.29 -14.68 15.77
C ILE A 905 11.30 -15.82 15.46
N ILE A 906 10.87 -16.58 16.46
CA ILE A 906 9.92 -17.69 16.30
C ILE A 906 8.47 -17.22 16.36
N THR A 907 8.13 -16.33 17.29
CA THR A 907 6.73 -15.97 17.58
C THR A 907 6.39 -14.50 17.43
N GLY A 908 7.39 -13.62 17.25
CA GLY A 908 7.21 -12.17 17.23
C GLY A 908 6.83 -11.54 18.56
N TYR A 909 6.65 -12.31 19.64
CA TYR A 909 6.34 -11.76 20.97
C TYR A 909 7.57 -11.07 21.60
N PRO A 910 7.35 -10.10 22.51
CA PRO A 910 8.44 -9.40 23.21
C PRO A 910 9.24 -10.37 24.10
N ILE A 911 10.56 -10.26 24.05
CA ILE A 911 11.45 -11.03 24.92
C ILE A 911 11.62 -10.26 26.24
N LEU A 912 10.94 -10.73 27.29
CA LEU A 912 10.99 -10.11 28.63
C LEU A 912 12.01 -10.77 29.55
N ARG A 913 12.09 -12.11 29.52
CA ARG A 913 12.99 -12.93 30.35
C ARG A 913 13.56 -14.08 29.53
N ASN A 914 14.75 -14.55 29.89
CA ASN A 914 15.37 -15.77 29.34
C ASN A 914 15.38 -15.80 27.80
N GLY A 915 15.93 -14.74 27.19
CA GLY A 915 16.13 -14.64 25.74
C GLY A 915 17.41 -15.34 25.29
N ILE A 916 17.36 -16.00 24.14
CA ILE A 916 18.53 -16.49 23.40
C ILE A 916 18.86 -15.44 22.35
N ILE A 917 20.12 -15.01 22.26
CA ILE A 917 20.59 -14.05 21.26
C ILE A 917 21.39 -14.80 20.19
N PHE A 918 21.19 -14.44 18.93
CA PHE A 918 21.91 -14.99 17.79
C PHE A 918 22.98 -14.01 17.33
N GLU A 919 24.23 -14.47 17.28
CA GLU A 919 25.38 -13.65 16.85
C GLU A 919 25.79 -14.02 15.41
N PRO A 920 26.11 -13.06 14.52
CA PRO A 920 26.37 -11.63 14.78
C PRO A 920 25.15 -10.70 14.62
N SER A 921 23.97 -11.22 14.30
CA SER A 921 22.81 -10.40 13.91
C SER A 921 22.15 -9.65 15.06
N LYS A 922 22.38 -10.08 16.31
CA LYS A 922 21.71 -9.64 17.54
C LYS A 922 20.19 -9.84 17.53
N ARG A 923 19.67 -10.68 16.63
CA ARG A 923 18.26 -11.16 16.69
C ARG A 923 18.12 -12.12 17.87
N ALA A 924 16.92 -12.31 18.38
CA ALA A 924 16.71 -13.09 19.59
C ALA A 924 15.44 -13.96 19.54
N ALA A 925 15.38 -14.97 20.39
CA ALA A 925 14.23 -15.85 20.57
C ALA A 925 13.92 -16.06 22.06
N ILE A 926 12.66 -16.28 22.37
CA ILE A 926 12.25 -16.74 23.71
C ILE A 926 12.74 -18.18 23.88
N GLN A 927 13.51 -18.46 24.93
CA GLN A 927 14.16 -19.77 25.13
C GLN A 927 13.16 -20.93 25.15
N THR A 928 12.00 -20.76 25.79
CA THR A 928 10.96 -21.79 25.86
C THR A 928 10.40 -22.12 24.47
N ASN A 929 10.07 -21.10 23.67
CA ASN A 929 9.54 -21.28 22.32
C ASN A 929 10.60 -21.88 21.37
N TRP A 930 11.86 -21.45 21.49
CA TRP A 930 12.97 -22.04 20.74
C TRP A 930 13.18 -23.52 21.09
N ASN A 931 13.17 -23.89 22.36
CA ASN A 931 13.30 -25.28 22.80
C ASN A 931 12.12 -26.14 22.33
N LYS A 932 10.88 -25.61 22.41
CA LYS A 932 9.69 -26.27 21.85
C LYS A 932 9.85 -26.49 20.35
N PHE A 933 10.29 -25.46 19.60
CA PHE A 933 10.55 -25.56 18.16
C PHE A 933 11.60 -26.62 17.81
N LEU A 934 12.73 -26.66 18.52
CA LEU A 934 13.76 -27.69 18.34
C LEU A 934 13.24 -29.10 18.67
N TYR A 935 12.40 -29.25 19.69
CA TYR A 935 11.76 -30.51 20.02
C TYR A 935 10.86 -31.00 18.88
N ILE A 936 10.04 -30.11 18.31
CA ILE A 936 9.16 -30.40 17.16
C ILE A 936 9.97 -30.92 15.97
N ILE A 937 11.07 -30.23 15.64
CA ILE A 937 11.98 -30.65 14.55
C ILE A 937 12.54 -32.05 14.82
N LYS A 938 12.96 -32.33 16.05
CA LYS A 938 13.54 -33.62 16.43
C LYS A 938 12.53 -34.76 16.30
N MET A 939 11.26 -34.50 16.62
CA MET A 939 10.20 -35.52 16.65
C MET A 939 9.60 -35.80 15.27
N ASN A 940 9.27 -34.77 14.48
CA ASN A 940 8.54 -34.96 13.22
C ASN A 940 9.43 -34.95 11.97
N LYS A 941 10.63 -34.35 12.05
CA LYS A 941 11.59 -34.22 10.93
C LYS A 941 10.95 -33.76 9.61
N THR A 942 9.96 -32.88 9.67
CA THR A 942 9.36 -32.28 8.47
C THR A 942 10.41 -31.41 7.77
N PHE A 943 10.43 -31.49 6.43
CA PHE A 943 11.39 -30.76 5.60
C PHE A 943 11.27 -29.24 5.83
N GLU A 944 10.03 -28.77 5.99
CA GLU A 944 9.65 -27.38 6.18
C GLU A 944 10.24 -26.80 7.47
N CYS A 945 10.11 -27.52 8.59
CA CYS A 945 10.65 -27.07 9.88
C CYS A 945 12.18 -27.11 9.90
N LEU A 946 12.80 -28.10 9.24
CA LEU A 946 14.25 -28.17 9.07
C LEU A 946 14.78 -26.98 8.25
N ASN A 947 14.14 -26.67 7.13
CA ASN A 947 14.53 -25.53 6.30
C ASN A 947 14.35 -24.19 7.04
N VAL A 948 13.30 -24.03 7.87
CA VAL A 948 13.16 -22.83 8.72
C VAL A 948 14.31 -22.72 9.72
N LYS A 949 14.73 -23.82 10.34
CA LYS A 949 15.87 -23.83 11.26
C LYS A 949 17.16 -23.42 10.54
N GLU A 950 17.46 -24.02 9.41
CA GLU A 950 18.63 -23.70 8.58
C GLU A 950 18.63 -22.22 8.16
N PHE A 951 17.47 -21.70 7.76
CA PHE A 951 17.31 -20.29 7.42
C PHE A 951 17.57 -19.38 8.63
N ILE A 952 17.07 -19.70 9.82
CA ILE A 952 17.34 -18.91 11.04
C ILE A 952 18.84 -18.91 11.35
N GLU A 953 19.51 -20.07 11.25
CA GLU A 953 20.96 -20.17 11.45
C GLU A 953 21.73 -19.34 10.40
N GLN A 954 21.28 -19.33 9.14
CA GLN A 954 21.87 -18.54 8.06
C GLN A 954 21.62 -17.02 8.21
N TRP A 955 20.42 -16.63 8.61
CA TRP A 955 20.02 -15.22 8.70
C TRP A 955 20.49 -14.56 10.00
N CYS A 956 20.35 -15.26 11.11
CA CYS A 956 20.59 -14.74 12.45
C CYS A 956 21.98 -15.11 13.00
N GLY A 957 22.54 -16.23 12.54
CA GLY A 957 23.78 -16.80 13.06
C GLY A 957 23.54 -17.88 14.13
N THR A 958 24.53 -18.15 14.98
CA THR A 958 24.45 -19.24 15.96
C THR A 958 23.78 -18.80 17.27
N PRO A 959 22.93 -19.64 17.88
CA PRO A 959 22.30 -19.31 19.16
C PRO A 959 23.33 -19.32 20.28
N THR A 960 23.47 -18.19 20.97
CA THR A 960 24.27 -18.08 22.19
C THR A 960 23.34 -18.23 23.39
N TYR A 961 23.60 -19.26 24.19
CA TYR A 961 22.92 -19.45 25.46
C TYR A 961 23.69 -18.64 26.51
N ASN A 962 23.06 -17.60 27.05
CA ASN A 962 23.59 -16.95 28.25
C ASN A 962 23.67 -18.02 29.36
N LYS A 963 24.89 -18.32 29.79
CA LYS A 963 25.17 -19.23 30.90
C LYS A 963 24.78 -18.60 32.23
#